data_AF-A0A0R1TFE1-F1
#
_entry.id   AF-A0A0R1TFE1-F1
#
_cell.length_a   1.000
_cell.length_b   1.000
_cell.length_c   1.000
_cell.angle_alpha   90.00
_cell.angle_beta   90.00
_cell.angle_gamma   90.00
#
_symmetry.space_group_name_H-M   'P 1'
#
loop_
_entity.id
_entity.type
_entity.pdbx_description
1 polymer ?
#
loop_
_entity_poly.entity_id
_entity_poly.type
_entity_poly.pdbx_seq_one_letter_code
_entity_poly.pdbx_strand_id
1 'polypeptide(L)'
;MNRQVKKRFKMYKSGKNWVVAPITFLGLIAGIYTGVTNVAADQVSEDATVSYSTNSDAVQENITNEEKNQSSTTNIETTQSVNSIDENKSDTEETDQSVTQDSNAISITSEEQASNSQVTDSELTMVEDNQEKLQSNTSVTMSTQSQPQVAVAATNSVDRFAIGNSYYTQVDAVDVASYQNWMNQGHFNELKRLGVSTVIVKLTENTGYTNPYAGTQVTYARNAGLNIAVYHYARFNSTGAAQNEANHMVSALRRFGLGSNTLIFADMEDSSTYTPGIGSYLNTFWATLNNAGYNNHAVYTYQSYAYRDQVVSTVGRARTWIAQYPYTPNRGGYYEQQHHNAGYGAWQFSSTAYLPSAPGYNLDVSRDYNGLLKQISVSSENVGAFDSVSISGNTLKVSGWHAADAAKNQGHAYMIVFDATNNHEITRIAYNPNSRPDVAKVYPSVYNAGKSGFNLSINLGNYDINNKEIKLIARYSNQANGEGSMTDYWSKGYQLKQSLGVVDSAYIDGTKLKISGWHAATDAVSHPYNYVILYDATAGKEIGRQKVTAIRRDDVKRAYPNLYNAVNSGFSVSFDLSKLNFVAGHNLQVVMRYATNSDGEGDRIDIWSGKYNFNGNEAVIDTAKLEGTKLHVIGWHAADASRNQTNPYIILYDKTAGREIARIKVGDRNDVATSKLVMRSDVQRLKNYYNADKSGFDVEFDLTKLNFVAGHEYQIVSRYSDATNGEGHRTDVWSDVYKFTANAGHLDTVKANYQKNSLTVTGWHAADASINQKNAFIILYDATTGREITRQAYVPTQRPDVVRVYPNIYNAVNSGFNVTFKNVNLKTLAGHNLQVVVRYSNQRNGEGLRTDYWSRMFKI
;
A
#
# COMPACT_ATOMS: atom_id res chain seq x y z
N MET A 1 15.19 21.65 -25.60
CA MET A 1 14.36 22.86 -25.81
C MET A 1 14.58 23.78 -24.62
N ASN A 2 15.09 25.00 -24.82
CA ASN A 2 15.70 25.79 -23.74
C ASN A 2 14.68 26.60 -22.93
N ARG A 3 14.75 26.52 -21.59
CA ARG A 3 13.99 27.41 -20.68
C ARG A 3 14.96 28.06 -19.66
N GLN A 4 15.62 29.14 -20.07
CA GLN A 4 16.50 29.92 -19.17
C GLN A 4 15.70 30.57 -18.04
N VAL A 5 15.88 30.10 -16.80
CA VAL A 5 15.39 30.80 -15.61
C VAL A 5 16.42 31.85 -15.20
N LYS A 6 16.30 33.08 -15.72
CA LYS A 6 17.17 34.21 -15.37
C LYS A 6 16.91 34.69 -13.94
N LYS A 7 17.57 34.09 -12.94
CA LYS A 7 17.63 34.63 -11.57
C LYS A 7 18.50 35.90 -11.56
N ARG A 8 17.91 37.04 -11.21
CA ARG A 8 18.64 38.30 -10.98
C ARG A 8 18.92 38.44 -9.47
N PHE A 9 20.18 38.34 -9.07
CA PHE A 9 20.59 38.69 -7.71
C PHE A 9 20.83 40.20 -7.61
N LYS A 10 20.35 40.82 -6.51
CA LYS A 10 20.47 42.26 -6.28
C LYS A 10 21.23 42.49 -4.97
N MET A 11 22.49 42.90 -5.08
CA MET A 11 23.32 43.19 -3.92
C MET A 11 22.75 44.37 -3.10
N TYR A 12 22.81 44.25 -1.77
CA TYR A 12 22.64 45.34 -0.82
C TYR A 12 23.80 45.31 0.18
N LYS A 13 24.23 46.49 0.64
CA LYS A 13 25.43 46.65 1.47
C LYS A 13 25.15 47.57 2.66
N SER A 14 25.28 47.00 3.86
CA SER A 14 25.40 47.63 5.20
C SER A 14 24.50 48.83 5.55
N GLY A 15 23.66 48.69 6.59
CA GLY A 15 23.10 49.86 7.28
C GLY A 15 21.92 49.58 8.21
N LYS A 16 22.20 49.42 9.52
CA LYS A 16 21.24 49.34 10.64
C LYS A 16 20.41 48.04 10.73
N ASN A 17 19.90 47.79 11.94
CA ASN A 17 19.24 46.54 12.37
C ASN A 17 17.85 46.36 11.74
N TRP A 18 17.28 45.15 11.81
CA TRP A 18 15.99 44.82 12.49
C TRP A 18 15.57 43.37 12.14
N VAL A 19 14.93 42.70 13.10
CA VAL A 19 14.15 41.43 13.07
C VAL A 19 14.31 40.47 11.87
N VAL A 20 14.69 39.22 12.17
CA VAL A 20 14.52 38.08 11.25
C VAL A 20 13.14 37.43 11.49
N ALA A 21 12.32 37.39 10.45
CA ALA A 21 11.13 36.54 10.39
C ALA A 21 11.30 35.54 9.22
N PRO A 22 11.20 34.21 9.45
CA PRO A 22 11.44 33.22 8.41
C PRO A 22 10.23 33.12 7.45
N ILE A 23 10.38 33.64 6.24
CA ILE A 23 9.42 33.40 5.16
C ILE A 23 9.61 31.96 4.64
N THR A 24 8.70 31.07 5.00
CA THR A 24 8.67 29.69 4.53
C THR A 24 8.31 29.62 3.04
N PHE A 25 9.16 28.96 2.25
CA PHE A 25 8.95 28.81 0.81
C PHE A 25 8.38 27.42 0.49
N LEU A 26 7.06 27.31 0.39
CA LEU A 26 6.34 26.06 0.10
C LEU A 26 6.66 25.52 -1.31
N GLY A 27 7.60 24.60 -1.37
CA GLY A 27 7.99 23.88 -2.60
C GLY A 27 7.00 22.76 -2.96
N LEU A 28 5.89 23.12 -3.61
CA LEU A 28 4.90 22.16 -4.11
C LEU A 28 5.48 21.28 -5.24
N ILE A 29 5.80 20.02 -4.93
CA ILE A 29 6.10 18.97 -5.92
C ILE A 29 4.91 18.02 -6.00
N ALA A 30 4.14 18.12 -7.08
CA ALA A 30 3.05 17.20 -7.37
C ALA A 30 3.62 15.89 -7.99
N GLY A 31 3.72 14.84 -7.16
CA GLY A 31 4.04 13.48 -7.59
C GLY A 31 2.91 12.53 -7.21
N ILE A 32 2.13 12.06 -8.18
CA ILE A 32 1.02 11.13 -7.92
C ILE A 32 1.59 9.71 -7.80
N TYR A 33 1.57 9.16 -6.58
CA TYR A 33 1.68 7.73 -6.31
C TYR A 33 0.70 7.35 -5.20
N THR A 34 -0.08 6.30 -5.42
CA THR A 34 -1.09 5.80 -4.49
C THR A 34 -0.57 4.59 -3.71
N GLY A 35 -0.45 4.72 -2.39
CA GLY A 35 -0.14 3.58 -1.51
C GLY A 35 0.36 4.01 -0.13
N VAL A 36 -0.37 3.58 0.92
CA VAL A 36 -0.02 3.68 2.35
C VAL A 36 0.24 5.10 2.90
N THR A 37 -0.76 5.69 3.55
CA THR A 37 -0.63 6.95 4.29
C THR A 37 -0.03 6.74 5.68
N ASN A 38 1.29 6.63 5.78
CA ASN A 38 1.98 6.75 7.07
C ASN A 38 1.99 8.23 7.50
N VAL A 39 1.25 8.55 8.57
CA VAL A 39 1.12 9.92 9.08
C VAL A 39 2.37 10.30 9.88
N ALA A 40 3.06 11.37 9.46
CA ALA A 40 4.05 12.04 10.30
C ALA A 40 3.32 12.78 11.43
N ALA A 41 3.70 12.54 12.68
CA ALA A 41 3.09 13.19 13.83
C ALA A 41 3.65 14.61 14.02
N ASP A 42 2.75 15.57 14.25
CA ASP A 42 3.07 17.00 14.19
C ASP A 42 3.94 17.47 15.37
N GLN A 43 4.81 18.44 15.13
CA GLN A 43 5.69 19.02 16.15
C GLN A 43 5.05 20.27 16.75
N VAL A 44 4.60 20.18 18.00
CA VAL A 44 4.19 21.36 18.77
C VAL A 44 5.42 22.18 19.14
N SER A 45 5.55 23.36 18.56
CA SER A 45 6.61 24.32 18.90
C SER A 45 6.26 25.08 20.20
N GLU A 46 6.94 24.76 21.30
CA GLU A 46 6.96 25.64 22.47
C GLU A 46 8.04 26.73 22.30
N ASP A 47 7.63 27.98 22.45
CA ASP A 47 8.48 29.16 22.32
C ASP A 47 9.22 29.40 23.65
N ALA A 48 10.55 29.28 23.65
CA ALA A 48 11.37 29.34 24.87
C ALA A 48 12.52 30.35 24.72
N THR A 49 12.22 31.63 24.97
CA THR A 49 13.23 32.69 25.02
C THR A 49 14.18 32.51 26.20
N VAL A 50 15.46 32.25 25.95
CA VAL A 50 16.52 32.26 26.96
C VAL A 50 17.55 33.34 26.62
N SER A 51 17.68 34.34 27.50
CA SER A 51 18.61 35.45 27.37
C SER A 51 20.01 35.08 27.85
N TYR A 52 21.04 35.34 27.04
CA TYR A 52 22.43 35.25 27.49
C TYR A 52 22.81 36.45 28.36
N SER A 53 23.09 36.20 29.65
CA SER A 53 23.80 37.14 30.52
C SER A 53 25.22 36.63 30.77
N THR A 54 26.22 37.35 30.26
CA THR A 54 27.63 37.12 30.59
C THR A 54 27.96 37.61 31.99
N ASN A 55 28.78 36.87 32.72
CA ASN A 55 29.85 37.43 33.54
C ASN A 55 30.98 36.40 33.71
N SER A 56 32.17 36.88 34.06
CA SER A 56 33.44 36.16 34.02
C SER A 56 34.00 35.90 35.43
N ASP A 57 35.27 35.45 35.46
CA ASP A 57 36.18 35.42 36.60
C ASP A 57 35.97 34.25 37.61
N ALA A 58 36.99 33.59 38.17
CA ALA A 58 38.41 33.46 37.79
C ALA A 58 39.07 32.24 38.51
N VAL A 59 40.21 31.75 37.98
CA VAL A 59 41.48 31.32 38.65
C VAL A 59 41.37 30.79 40.12
N GLN A 60 41.89 29.62 40.55
CA GLN A 60 43.20 28.95 40.37
C GLN A 60 43.03 27.43 40.77
N GLU A 61 43.55 26.35 40.14
CA GLU A 61 44.93 25.86 39.89
C GLU A 61 45.60 25.05 41.04
N ASN A 62 46.27 23.94 40.67
CA ASN A 62 47.12 22.98 41.42
C ASN A 62 46.44 21.72 42.05
N ILE A 63 46.91 20.45 41.94
CA ILE A 63 48.25 19.76 41.85
C ILE A 63 48.77 19.38 43.27
N THR A 64 49.09 18.12 43.66
CA THR A 64 49.45 16.87 42.91
C THR A 64 49.09 15.54 43.67
N ASN A 65 49.49 14.38 43.11
CA ASN A 65 49.84 13.07 43.73
C ASN A 65 48.72 12.02 44.00
N GLU A 66 48.97 10.69 43.99
CA GLU A 66 50.24 9.92 43.89
C GLU A 66 50.16 8.57 43.09
N GLU A 67 51.29 7.84 43.05
CA GLU A 67 51.79 6.88 42.04
C GLU A 67 51.20 5.44 41.85
N LYS A 68 51.55 4.85 40.68
CA LYS A 68 52.09 3.46 40.39
C LYS A 68 51.19 2.20 40.21
N ASN A 69 51.41 1.56 39.03
CA ASN A 69 51.67 0.12 38.74
C ASN A 69 50.68 -1.00 39.19
N GLN A 70 50.53 -2.16 38.50
CA GLN A 70 51.08 -2.65 37.21
C GLN A 70 50.20 -3.78 36.60
N SER A 71 50.54 -4.17 35.35
CA SER A 71 50.28 -5.46 34.65
C SER A 71 50.03 -6.69 35.56
N SER A 72 49.20 -7.70 35.22
CA SER A 72 49.39 -8.60 34.05
C SER A 72 48.21 -9.55 33.75
N THR A 73 48.34 -10.29 32.63
CA THR A 73 47.56 -11.46 32.17
C THR A 73 47.56 -12.63 33.19
N THR A 74 46.70 -13.66 33.11
CA THR A 74 46.73 -14.76 32.10
C THR A 74 45.54 -15.73 32.26
N ASN A 75 45.31 -16.59 31.26
CA ASN A 75 44.39 -17.75 31.21
C ASN A 75 44.71 -18.79 32.35
N ILE A 76 43.96 -19.89 32.53
CA ILE A 76 44.04 -21.14 31.72
C ILE A 76 42.87 -22.10 32.08
N GLU A 77 42.46 -22.95 31.13
CA GLU A 77 41.48 -24.04 31.29
C GLU A 77 42.06 -25.25 32.05
N THR A 78 41.25 -26.10 32.71
CA THR A 78 41.49 -27.57 32.64
C THR A 78 40.29 -28.46 33.00
N THR A 79 40.25 -29.58 32.28
CA THR A 79 39.26 -30.66 32.15
C THR A 79 39.12 -31.66 33.31
N GLN A 80 38.01 -32.44 33.24
CA GLN A 80 37.89 -33.90 33.45
C GLN A 80 37.48 -34.53 34.82
N SER A 81 37.05 -35.81 34.72
CA SER A 81 36.40 -36.74 35.69
C SER A 81 34.92 -36.42 36.01
N VAL A 82 33.87 -37.22 35.74
CA VAL A 82 33.60 -38.66 35.40
C VAL A 82 33.26 -39.55 36.61
N ASN A 83 32.01 -40.06 36.62
CA ASN A 83 31.45 -41.17 37.42
C ASN A 83 31.30 -40.94 38.96
N SER A 84 30.33 -41.53 39.69
CA SER A 84 29.19 -42.44 39.35
C SER A 84 28.29 -42.73 40.60
N ILE A 85 27.01 -43.16 40.40
CA ILE A 85 26.26 -44.21 41.19
C ILE A 85 25.99 -43.94 42.71
N ASP A 86 24.83 -44.18 43.35
CA ASP A 86 23.47 -44.63 42.93
C ASP A 86 22.36 -44.23 43.96
N GLU A 87 21.10 -44.53 43.59
CA GLU A 87 19.78 -44.65 44.27
C GLU A 87 19.46 -44.44 45.79
N ASN A 88 18.14 -44.28 46.04
CA ASN A 88 17.27 -44.77 47.16
C ASN A 88 16.82 -43.88 48.36
N LYS A 89 15.67 -43.21 48.16
CA LYS A 89 14.31 -43.48 48.75
C LYS A 89 14.06 -43.60 50.30
N SER A 90 12.91 -43.02 50.73
CA SER A 90 12.09 -43.28 51.97
C SER A 90 12.66 -42.78 53.33
N ASP A 91 11.88 -42.37 54.36
CA ASP A 91 10.41 -42.25 54.58
C ASP A 91 10.03 -41.31 55.78
N THR A 92 8.78 -40.79 55.82
CA THR A 92 7.95 -40.34 57.01
C THR A 92 8.45 -39.23 58.00
N GLU A 93 7.67 -38.54 58.87
CA GLU A 93 6.22 -38.56 59.25
C GLU A 93 5.67 -37.22 59.87
N GLU A 94 4.38 -37.24 60.30
CA GLU A 94 3.52 -36.21 61.00
C GLU A 94 2.85 -35.12 60.12
N THR A 95 1.65 -34.53 60.39
CA THR A 95 0.49 -34.69 61.34
C THR A 95 -0.81 -34.25 60.57
N ASP A 96 -2.10 -34.52 60.88
CA ASP A 96 -2.98 -34.64 62.10
C ASP A 96 -3.50 -33.27 62.66
N GLN A 97 -4.80 -32.97 62.92
CA GLN A 97 -6.11 -33.64 62.69
C GLN A 97 -7.34 -32.67 62.79
N SER A 98 -8.57 -33.24 62.76
CA SER A 98 -9.86 -32.82 63.39
C SER A 98 -11.00 -32.16 62.54
N VAL A 99 -12.32 -32.48 62.68
CA VAL A 99 -13.03 -33.77 62.97
C VAL A 99 -14.58 -33.67 62.77
N THR A 100 -15.20 -34.58 61.97
CA THR A 100 -16.64 -35.07 62.02
C THR A 100 -17.84 -34.07 61.88
N GLN A 101 -19.15 -34.39 61.77
CA GLN A 101 -20.08 -35.46 61.27
C GLN A 101 -21.54 -34.88 61.41
N ASP A 102 -22.71 -35.39 60.98
CA ASP A 102 -23.20 -36.53 60.16
C ASP A 102 -24.62 -36.18 59.58
N SER A 103 -25.34 -37.17 59.02
CA SER A 103 -26.82 -37.37 59.05
C SER A 103 -27.60 -37.39 57.72
N ASN A 104 -28.77 -38.04 57.77
CA ASN A 104 -29.55 -38.56 56.64
C ASN A 104 -31.06 -38.24 56.82
N ALA A 105 -31.88 -38.58 55.81
CA ALA A 105 -33.32 -38.89 55.87
C ALA A 105 -34.43 -37.80 55.72
N ILE A 106 -35.23 -38.03 54.66
CA ILE A 106 -36.71 -38.13 54.60
C ILE A 106 -37.63 -36.88 54.62
N SER A 107 -38.46 -36.89 53.57
CA SER A 107 -39.71 -36.19 53.21
C SER A 107 -40.72 -35.76 54.29
N ILE A 108 -41.58 -34.80 53.91
CA ILE A 108 -43.03 -34.72 54.23
C ILE A 108 -43.77 -33.98 53.09
N THR A 109 -45.08 -34.22 52.95
CA THR A 109 -46.03 -33.66 51.97
C THR A 109 -46.59 -32.28 52.45
N SER A 110 -47.58 -31.57 51.87
CA SER A 110 -48.77 -31.94 51.09
C SER A 110 -49.42 -30.75 50.34
N GLU A 111 -50.29 -31.05 49.35
CA GLU A 111 -51.70 -30.58 49.16
C GLU A 111 -52.02 -29.04 49.16
N GLU A 112 -53.06 -28.50 48.47
CA GLU A 112 -54.09 -29.05 47.58
C GLU A 112 -54.76 -27.97 46.68
N GLN A 113 -55.52 -28.41 45.65
CA GLN A 113 -56.71 -27.77 45.04
C GLN A 113 -56.66 -26.34 44.43
N ALA A 114 -57.67 -25.85 43.68
CA ALA A 114 -58.52 -26.43 42.61
C ALA A 114 -59.44 -25.34 41.99
N SER A 115 -60.06 -25.64 40.84
CA SER A 115 -61.29 -25.01 40.28
C SER A 115 -61.18 -23.60 39.67
N ASN A 116 -62.14 -23.10 38.86
CA ASN A 116 -62.94 -23.69 37.75
C ASN A 116 -63.72 -22.55 37.03
N SER A 117 -64.16 -22.75 35.77
CA SER A 117 -65.24 -22.01 35.08
C SER A 117 -65.06 -20.50 34.77
N GLN A 118 -65.77 -19.85 33.82
CA GLN A 118 -66.42 -20.26 32.55
C GLN A 118 -66.77 -19.03 31.67
N VAL A 119 -66.77 -19.20 30.33
CA VAL A 119 -67.70 -18.68 29.29
C VAL A 119 -68.30 -17.25 29.39
N THR A 120 -68.04 -16.42 28.37
CA THR A 120 -68.98 -15.78 27.40
C THR A 120 -68.13 -15.14 26.26
N ASP A 121 -68.36 -15.20 24.95
CA ASP A 121 -69.50 -15.40 24.01
C ASP A 121 -69.96 -14.08 23.30
N SER A 122 -70.55 -14.17 22.09
CA SER A 122 -71.08 -13.10 21.19
C SER A 122 -70.24 -12.65 19.97
N GLU A 123 -70.30 -13.46 18.90
CA GLU A 123 -70.79 -13.12 17.54
C GLU A 123 -70.49 -11.81 16.73
N LEU A 124 -70.20 -12.04 15.43
CA LEU A 124 -70.63 -11.30 14.20
C LEU A 124 -70.11 -9.85 13.96
N THR A 125 -70.10 -9.26 12.75
CA THR A 125 -70.71 -9.64 11.44
C THR A 125 -69.81 -9.25 10.22
N MET A 126 -70.22 -9.72 9.03
CA MET A 126 -69.67 -9.48 7.68
C MET A 126 -69.71 -8.01 7.18
N VAL A 127 -69.02 -7.72 6.07
CA VAL A 127 -69.63 -7.33 4.77
C VAL A 127 -68.56 -7.43 3.64
N GLU A 128 -69.02 -7.66 2.40
CA GLU A 128 -68.19 -7.93 1.21
C GLU A 128 -68.08 -6.73 0.25
N ASP A 129 -67.42 -7.00 -0.89
CA ASP A 129 -67.66 -6.44 -2.24
C ASP A 129 -66.78 -5.23 -2.68
N ASN A 130 -66.37 -5.00 -3.94
CA ASN A 130 -65.89 -5.81 -5.11
C ASN A 130 -65.62 -4.82 -6.27
N GLN A 131 -65.21 -5.31 -7.45
CA GLN A 131 -65.20 -4.61 -8.76
C GLN A 131 -64.26 -3.37 -8.88
N GLU A 132 -63.98 -2.85 -10.08
CA GLU A 132 -63.50 -3.46 -11.33
C GLU A 132 -63.06 -2.30 -12.28
N LYS A 133 -62.39 -2.63 -13.40
CA LYS A 133 -62.01 -1.78 -14.58
C LYS A 133 -60.61 -1.16 -14.61
N LEU A 134 -60.02 -0.87 -15.78
CA LEU A 134 -59.92 -1.56 -17.11
C LEU A 134 -59.26 -0.58 -18.11
N GLN A 135 -58.31 -1.07 -18.91
CA GLN A 135 -57.75 -0.41 -20.13
C GLN A 135 -56.94 0.89 -19.83
N SER A 136 -56.02 1.40 -20.67
CA SER A 136 -55.77 1.26 -22.12
C SER A 136 -54.31 1.67 -22.49
N ASN A 137 -53.72 1.40 -23.67
CA ASN A 137 -53.84 0.34 -24.69
C ASN A 137 -52.79 0.58 -25.83
N THR A 138 -52.27 -0.47 -26.48
CA THR A 138 -51.66 -0.47 -27.87
C THR A 138 -50.44 0.45 -28.18
N SER A 139 -49.66 0.34 -29.28
CA SER A 139 -49.55 -0.62 -30.41
C SER A 139 -48.23 -0.42 -31.19
N VAL A 140 -47.70 -1.47 -31.84
CA VAL A 140 -47.00 -1.40 -33.15
C VAL A 140 -47.47 -2.59 -34.01
N THR A 141 -47.41 -2.47 -35.34
CA THR A 141 -48.22 -3.22 -36.33
C THR A 141 -47.37 -4.05 -37.32
N MET A 142 -48.03 -4.81 -38.20
CA MET A 142 -47.53 -5.52 -39.40
C MET A 142 -46.95 -6.93 -39.17
N SER A 143 -47.15 -7.91 -40.06
CA SER A 143 -47.88 -7.94 -41.35
C SER A 143 -48.58 -9.29 -41.59
N THR A 144 -49.51 -9.33 -42.55
CA THR A 144 -50.24 -10.55 -42.95
C THR A 144 -49.64 -11.20 -44.20
N GLN A 145 -49.49 -12.53 -44.17
CA GLN A 145 -49.45 -13.37 -45.37
C GLN A 145 -50.41 -14.54 -45.20
N SER A 146 -51.20 -14.83 -46.24
CA SER A 146 -52.22 -15.86 -46.24
C SER A 146 -51.75 -17.13 -46.95
N GLN A 147 -51.89 -18.26 -46.28
CA GLN A 147 -51.89 -19.61 -46.84
C GLN A 147 -53.03 -20.42 -46.21
N PRO A 148 -53.53 -21.48 -46.89
CA PRO A 148 -54.95 -21.82 -46.82
C PRO A 148 -55.39 -22.47 -45.50
N GLN A 149 -56.64 -22.18 -45.14
CA GLN A 149 -57.39 -22.84 -44.09
C GLN A 149 -57.65 -24.30 -44.48
N VAL A 150 -56.74 -25.21 -44.14
CA VAL A 150 -56.99 -26.65 -44.17
C VAL A 150 -57.96 -26.98 -43.03
N ALA A 151 -59.22 -27.20 -43.36
CA ALA A 151 -60.20 -27.74 -42.43
C ALA A 151 -59.87 -29.22 -42.16
N VAL A 152 -58.98 -29.47 -41.19
CA VAL A 152 -58.72 -30.82 -40.67
C VAL A 152 -60.01 -31.31 -40.01
N ALA A 153 -60.54 -32.43 -40.50
CA ALA A 153 -61.74 -33.04 -39.93
C ALA A 153 -61.49 -33.44 -38.47
N ALA A 154 -62.43 -33.14 -37.58
CA ALA A 154 -62.29 -33.42 -36.15
C ALA A 154 -62.19 -34.93 -35.89
N THR A 155 -61.00 -35.39 -35.52
CA THR A 155 -60.75 -36.74 -35.02
C THR A 155 -61.10 -36.80 -33.53
N ASN A 156 -61.96 -37.74 -33.13
CA ASN A 156 -62.39 -37.94 -31.74
C ASN A 156 -61.31 -38.65 -30.88
N SER A 157 -60.05 -38.19 -30.97
CA SER A 157 -58.86 -38.77 -30.35
C SER A 157 -58.00 -37.65 -29.77
N VAL A 158 -57.48 -37.83 -28.55
CA VAL A 158 -56.62 -36.85 -27.89
C VAL A 158 -55.28 -36.75 -28.62
N ASP A 159 -54.81 -35.53 -28.86
CA ASP A 159 -53.55 -35.24 -29.54
C ASP A 159 -52.34 -35.81 -28.79
N ARG A 160 -51.49 -36.54 -29.52
CA ARG A 160 -50.26 -37.15 -29.00
C ARG A 160 -49.05 -36.36 -29.49
N PHE A 161 -48.32 -35.69 -28.60
CA PHE A 161 -47.34 -34.67 -28.99
C PHE A 161 -46.00 -34.71 -28.23
N ALA A 162 -44.95 -34.21 -28.87
CA ALA A 162 -43.63 -34.09 -28.27
C ALA A 162 -43.57 -32.92 -27.26
N ILE A 163 -43.00 -33.18 -26.08
CA ILE A 163 -42.65 -32.16 -25.08
C ILE A 163 -41.71 -31.13 -25.72
N GLY A 164 -41.96 -29.85 -25.48
CA GLY A 164 -41.22 -28.72 -26.06
C GLY A 164 -41.80 -28.18 -27.38
N ASN A 165 -42.83 -28.82 -27.97
CA ASN A 165 -43.56 -28.25 -29.11
C ASN A 165 -44.28 -26.95 -28.69
N SER A 166 -44.11 -25.87 -29.48
CA SER A 166 -44.63 -24.54 -29.17
C SER A 166 -46.14 -24.37 -29.41
N TYR A 167 -46.77 -25.23 -30.22
CA TYR A 167 -48.22 -25.20 -30.47
C TYR A 167 -49.03 -25.58 -29.22
N TYR A 168 -48.53 -26.55 -28.45
CA TYR A 168 -49.18 -27.06 -27.25
C TYR A 168 -48.83 -26.22 -26.02
N THR A 169 -49.70 -26.29 -25.00
CA THR A 169 -49.49 -25.72 -23.66
C THR A 169 -48.09 -26.05 -23.13
N GLN A 170 -47.47 -25.08 -22.46
CA GLN A 170 -46.12 -25.24 -21.94
C GLN A 170 -46.07 -26.31 -20.83
N VAL A 171 -45.15 -27.27 -20.96
CA VAL A 171 -44.87 -28.26 -19.93
C VAL A 171 -43.92 -27.65 -18.90
N ASP A 172 -44.44 -27.24 -17.75
CA ASP A 172 -43.64 -26.78 -16.61
C ASP A 172 -43.27 -27.95 -15.67
N ALA A 173 -44.09 -29.01 -15.64
CA ALA A 173 -43.81 -30.23 -14.88
C ALA A 173 -44.24 -31.51 -15.61
N VAL A 174 -43.59 -32.61 -15.25
CA VAL A 174 -43.98 -34.00 -15.61
C VAL A 174 -44.12 -34.80 -14.33
N ASP A 175 -45.16 -35.64 -14.25
CA ASP A 175 -45.33 -36.58 -13.16
C ASP A 175 -44.95 -38.02 -13.56
N VAL A 176 -44.44 -38.79 -12.59
CA VAL A 176 -43.85 -40.12 -12.83
C VAL A 176 -44.16 -41.11 -11.70
N ALA A 177 -44.46 -42.34 -12.09
CA ALA A 177 -44.66 -43.49 -11.21
C ALA A 177 -43.78 -44.67 -11.65
N SER A 178 -44.06 -45.87 -11.14
CA SER A 178 -43.39 -47.11 -11.53
C SER A 178 -43.58 -47.47 -13.01
N TYR A 179 -44.62 -46.94 -13.67
CA TYR A 179 -44.85 -47.07 -15.11
C TYR A 179 -43.77 -46.38 -15.96
N GLN A 180 -43.05 -45.41 -15.40
CA GLN A 180 -41.93 -44.69 -16.04
C GLN A 180 -40.56 -45.27 -15.66
N ASN A 181 -40.49 -46.57 -15.34
CA ASN A 181 -39.23 -47.26 -15.01
C ASN A 181 -38.20 -47.31 -16.15
N TRP A 182 -38.63 -47.07 -17.39
CA TRP A 182 -37.78 -46.93 -18.58
C TRP A 182 -36.97 -45.61 -18.60
N MET A 183 -37.27 -44.65 -17.72
CA MET A 183 -36.60 -43.35 -17.69
C MET A 183 -35.23 -43.40 -17.00
N ASN A 184 -34.19 -43.09 -17.76
CA ASN A 184 -32.81 -42.94 -17.26
C ASN A 184 -32.44 -41.45 -17.04
N GLN A 185 -31.29 -41.19 -16.44
CA GLN A 185 -30.76 -39.84 -16.17
C GLN A 185 -30.79 -38.90 -17.40
N GLY A 186 -30.51 -39.42 -18.61
CA GLY A 186 -30.53 -38.64 -19.84
C GLY A 186 -31.91 -38.10 -20.20
N HIS A 187 -32.97 -38.83 -19.87
CA HIS A 187 -34.36 -38.41 -20.09
C HIS A 187 -34.76 -37.28 -19.12
N PHE A 188 -34.30 -37.31 -17.86
CA PHE A 188 -34.47 -36.20 -16.92
C PHE A 188 -33.67 -34.96 -17.34
N ASN A 189 -32.44 -35.15 -17.85
CA ASN A 189 -31.65 -34.06 -18.41
C ASN A 189 -32.31 -33.46 -19.66
N GLU A 190 -33.03 -34.26 -20.46
CA GLU A 190 -33.84 -33.78 -21.58
C GLU A 190 -35.06 -32.98 -21.11
N LEU A 191 -35.81 -33.44 -20.10
CA LEU A 191 -36.91 -32.66 -19.50
C LEU A 191 -36.45 -31.24 -19.13
N LYS A 192 -35.33 -31.12 -18.41
CA LYS A 192 -34.76 -29.81 -18.04
C LYS A 192 -34.42 -28.95 -19.27
N ARG A 193 -33.84 -29.56 -20.31
CA ARG A 193 -33.49 -28.89 -21.58
C ARG A 193 -34.73 -28.41 -22.36
N LEU A 194 -35.85 -29.10 -22.24
CA LEU A 194 -37.12 -28.74 -22.90
C LEU A 194 -37.95 -27.69 -22.14
N GLY A 195 -37.40 -27.12 -21.05
CA GLY A 195 -38.04 -26.08 -20.24
C GLY A 195 -38.84 -26.59 -19.03
N VAL A 196 -38.92 -27.91 -18.84
CA VAL A 196 -39.57 -28.49 -17.66
C VAL A 196 -38.79 -28.09 -16.42
N SER A 197 -39.49 -27.58 -15.42
CA SER A 197 -38.92 -27.08 -14.16
C SER A 197 -38.92 -28.14 -13.05
N THR A 198 -39.91 -29.03 -13.06
CA THR A 198 -40.27 -29.86 -11.90
C THR A 198 -40.62 -31.29 -12.32
N VAL A 199 -40.30 -32.28 -11.48
CA VAL A 199 -40.85 -33.64 -11.57
C VAL A 199 -41.66 -33.94 -10.32
N ILE A 200 -42.83 -34.56 -10.51
CA ILE A 200 -43.73 -34.97 -9.43
C ILE A 200 -43.69 -36.51 -9.31
N VAL A 201 -43.04 -37.03 -8.27
CA VAL A 201 -42.78 -38.48 -8.15
C VAL A 201 -43.82 -39.16 -7.26
N LYS A 202 -44.48 -40.24 -7.73
CA LYS A 202 -45.32 -41.08 -6.86
C LYS A 202 -44.44 -41.73 -5.81
N LEU A 203 -44.68 -41.46 -4.52
CA LEU A 203 -43.99 -42.16 -3.44
C LEU A 203 -44.77 -43.37 -2.94
N THR A 204 -46.05 -43.19 -2.64
CA THR A 204 -46.87 -44.17 -1.90
C THR A 204 -48.30 -44.24 -2.41
N GLU A 205 -48.99 -45.33 -2.05
CA GLU A 205 -50.41 -45.58 -2.34
C GLU A 205 -50.99 -46.45 -1.21
N ASN A 206 -52.10 -46.00 -0.61
CA ASN A 206 -52.64 -46.58 0.63
C ASN A 206 -51.49 -46.73 1.68
N THR A 207 -51.47 -47.82 2.44
CA THR A 207 -50.49 -48.17 3.47
C THR A 207 -49.50 -49.25 3.02
N GLY A 208 -49.82 -49.97 1.94
CA GLY A 208 -49.10 -51.16 1.50
C GLY A 208 -48.09 -50.94 0.36
N TYR A 209 -48.22 -49.86 -0.43
CA TYR A 209 -47.38 -49.65 -1.62
C TYR A 209 -46.40 -48.48 -1.44
N THR A 210 -45.16 -48.70 -1.86
CA THR A 210 -44.15 -47.65 -2.09
C THR A 210 -43.58 -47.87 -3.48
N ASN A 211 -43.50 -46.82 -4.30
CA ASN A 211 -42.94 -46.90 -5.65
C ASN A 211 -41.48 -47.38 -5.60
N PRO A 212 -41.14 -48.56 -6.17
CA PRO A 212 -39.79 -49.11 -6.08
C PRO A 212 -38.75 -48.29 -6.86
N TYR A 213 -39.17 -47.46 -7.81
CA TYR A 213 -38.31 -46.59 -8.61
C TYR A 213 -38.17 -45.18 -8.04
N ALA A 214 -38.92 -44.81 -6.99
CA ALA A 214 -38.97 -43.44 -6.48
C ALA A 214 -37.58 -42.88 -6.10
N GLY A 215 -36.75 -43.66 -5.41
CA GLY A 215 -35.39 -43.23 -5.04
C GLY A 215 -34.52 -42.91 -6.27
N THR A 216 -34.66 -43.68 -7.34
CA THR A 216 -33.97 -43.47 -8.62
C THR A 216 -34.52 -42.24 -9.35
N GLN A 217 -35.84 -42.09 -9.42
CA GLN A 217 -36.52 -40.96 -10.07
C GLN A 217 -36.22 -39.63 -9.36
N VAL A 218 -36.26 -39.60 -8.03
CA VAL A 218 -35.82 -38.48 -7.18
C VAL A 218 -34.34 -38.15 -7.41
N THR A 219 -33.48 -39.16 -7.55
CA THR A 219 -32.04 -38.94 -7.81
C THR A 219 -31.82 -38.35 -9.20
N TYR A 220 -32.48 -38.88 -10.25
CA TYR A 220 -32.33 -38.37 -11.61
C TYR A 220 -32.87 -36.94 -11.75
N ALA A 221 -34.01 -36.61 -11.13
CA ALA A 221 -34.53 -35.24 -11.08
C ALA A 221 -33.54 -34.28 -10.39
N ARG A 222 -33.01 -34.67 -9.22
CA ARG A 222 -32.03 -33.87 -8.46
C ARG A 222 -30.77 -33.58 -9.29
N ASN A 223 -30.22 -34.61 -9.92
CA ASN A 223 -29.03 -34.51 -10.77
C ASN A 223 -29.26 -33.67 -12.04
N ALA A 224 -30.49 -33.66 -12.57
CA ALA A 224 -30.88 -32.83 -13.72
C ALA A 224 -31.16 -31.36 -13.33
N GLY A 225 -31.06 -30.99 -12.06
CA GLY A 225 -31.43 -29.66 -11.57
C GLY A 225 -32.93 -29.36 -11.70
N LEU A 226 -33.78 -30.39 -11.65
CA LEU A 226 -35.24 -30.27 -11.61
C LEU A 226 -35.72 -30.15 -10.15
N ASN A 227 -36.74 -29.34 -9.91
CA ASN A 227 -37.44 -29.33 -8.63
C ASN A 227 -38.13 -30.68 -8.41
N ILE A 228 -38.33 -31.06 -7.15
CA ILE A 228 -38.93 -32.36 -6.80
C ILE A 228 -40.16 -32.10 -5.93
N ALA A 229 -41.33 -32.29 -6.55
CA ALA A 229 -42.57 -32.51 -5.83
C ALA A 229 -42.84 -34.02 -5.76
N VAL A 230 -43.79 -34.42 -4.93
CA VAL A 230 -44.19 -35.83 -4.78
C VAL A 230 -45.68 -35.97 -4.59
N TYR A 231 -46.21 -37.16 -4.88
CA TYR A 231 -47.61 -37.46 -4.60
C TYR A 231 -47.82 -38.80 -3.86
N HIS A 232 -48.92 -38.83 -3.12
CA HIS A 232 -49.48 -39.99 -2.44
C HIS A 232 -50.88 -40.25 -2.99
N TYR A 233 -51.09 -41.41 -3.61
CA TYR A 233 -52.39 -41.83 -4.14
C TYR A 233 -53.27 -42.33 -2.99
N ALA A 234 -54.29 -41.56 -2.65
CA ALA A 234 -55.11 -41.78 -1.46
C ALA A 234 -56.15 -42.88 -1.69
N ARG A 235 -56.37 -43.71 -0.66
CA ARG A 235 -57.51 -44.64 -0.55
C ARG A 235 -58.27 -44.55 0.77
N PHE A 236 -57.93 -43.56 1.61
CA PHE A 236 -58.60 -43.38 2.89
C PHE A 236 -60.07 -42.97 2.73
N ASN A 237 -60.92 -43.64 3.51
CA ASN A 237 -62.36 -43.35 3.64
C ASN A 237 -62.78 -43.14 5.10
N SER A 238 -61.81 -42.95 6.00
CA SER A 238 -61.99 -42.70 7.42
C SER A 238 -60.77 -41.99 8.02
N THR A 239 -60.95 -41.34 9.17
CA THR A 239 -59.90 -40.63 9.93
C THR A 239 -58.68 -41.54 10.21
N GLY A 240 -58.91 -42.77 10.66
CA GLY A 240 -57.83 -43.72 10.97
C GLY A 240 -57.06 -44.18 9.72
N ALA A 241 -57.75 -44.41 8.61
CA ALA A 241 -57.11 -44.72 7.33
C ALA A 241 -56.23 -43.55 6.87
N ALA A 242 -56.73 -42.31 6.93
CA ALA A 242 -56.00 -41.12 6.51
C ALA A 242 -54.73 -40.87 7.35
N GLN A 243 -54.80 -41.09 8.66
CA GLN A 243 -53.63 -41.02 9.55
C GLN A 243 -52.59 -42.10 9.20
N ASN A 244 -53.02 -43.34 8.92
CA ASN A 244 -52.10 -44.43 8.55
C ASN A 244 -51.44 -44.19 7.18
N GLU A 245 -52.20 -43.70 6.19
CA GLU A 245 -51.70 -43.37 4.86
C GLU A 245 -50.70 -42.19 4.92
N ALA A 246 -50.95 -41.18 5.75
CA ALA A 246 -50.00 -40.09 6.00
C ALA A 246 -48.71 -40.58 6.70
N ASN A 247 -48.82 -41.46 7.70
CA ASN A 247 -47.66 -42.05 8.38
C ASN A 247 -46.77 -42.86 7.41
N HIS A 248 -47.37 -43.56 6.45
CA HIS A 248 -46.64 -44.24 5.37
C HIS A 248 -45.93 -43.24 4.44
N MET A 249 -46.61 -42.15 4.07
CA MET A 249 -46.02 -41.08 3.26
C MET A 249 -44.83 -40.40 3.97
N VAL A 250 -44.95 -40.07 5.27
CA VAL A 250 -43.84 -39.58 6.12
C VAL A 250 -42.66 -40.54 6.13
N SER A 251 -42.94 -41.84 6.22
CA SER A 251 -41.91 -42.88 6.22
C SER A 251 -41.17 -42.94 4.87
N ALA A 252 -41.88 -42.78 3.75
CA ALA A 252 -41.28 -42.72 2.41
C ALA A 252 -40.47 -41.42 2.18
N LEU A 253 -40.99 -40.26 2.59
CA LEU A 253 -40.29 -38.97 2.52
C LEU A 253 -38.93 -39.02 3.24
N ARG A 254 -38.92 -39.54 4.47
CA ARG A 254 -37.70 -39.75 5.26
C ARG A 254 -36.75 -40.76 4.59
N ARG A 255 -37.27 -41.89 4.11
CA ARG A 255 -36.50 -42.93 3.40
C ARG A 255 -35.77 -42.42 2.15
N PHE A 256 -36.38 -41.52 1.38
CA PHE A 256 -35.80 -40.98 0.15
C PHE A 256 -35.03 -39.65 0.34
N GLY A 257 -34.85 -39.20 1.58
CA GLY A 257 -34.09 -37.98 1.89
C GLY A 257 -34.75 -36.72 1.34
N LEU A 258 -36.08 -36.63 1.45
CA LEU A 258 -36.87 -35.47 1.05
C LEU A 258 -37.16 -34.60 2.29
N GLY A 259 -36.77 -33.32 2.20
CA GLY A 259 -36.85 -32.36 3.30
C GLY A 259 -38.26 -31.90 3.63
N SER A 260 -38.44 -31.29 4.79
CA SER A 260 -39.71 -30.77 5.32
C SER A 260 -40.49 -29.87 4.35
N ASN A 261 -39.78 -29.07 3.53
CA ASN A 261 -40.38 -28.17 2.55
C ASN A 261 -40.63 -28.82 1.16
N THR A 262 -40.50 -30.14 1.02
CA THR A 262 -40.88 -30.86 -0.22
C THR A 262 -42.37 -30.71 -0.47
N LEU A 263 -42.78 -30.35 -1.69
CA LEU A 263 -44.20 -30.22 -2.02
C LEU A 263 -44.85 -31.61 -2.12
N ILE A 264 -45.91 -31.82 -1.34
CA ILE A 264 -46.63 -33.10 -1.24
C ILE A 264 -48.06 -32.94 -1.75
N PHE A 265 -48.40 -33.67 -2.80
CA PHE A 265 -49.77 -33.82 -3.27
C PHE A 265 -50.45 -35.03 -2.60
N ALA A 266 -51.63 -34.81 -2.04
CA ALA A 266 -52.61 -35.89 -1.87
C ALA A 266 -53.37 -36.00 -3.19
N ASP A 267 -53.27 -37.17 -3.80
CA ASP A 267 -53.88 -37.50 -5.08
C ASP A 267 -55.24 -38.16 -4.82
N MET A 268 -56.29 -37.39 -5.09
CA MET A 268 -57.68 -37.64 -4.73
C MET A 268 -58.49 -38.00 -5.99
N GLU A 269 -58.30 -39.22 -6.48
CA GLU A 269 -59.04 -39.77 -7.63
C GLU A 269 -59.64 -41.18 -7.42
N ASP A 270 -59.19 -41.97 -6.44
CA ASP A 270 -59.67 -43.36 -6.26
C ASP A 270 -61.13 -43.41 -5.77
N SER A 271 -61.89 -44.40 -6.27
CA SER A 271 -63.31 -44.59 -5.93
C SER A 271 -63.57 -44.85 -4.45
N SER A 272 -62.60 -45.39 -3.71
CA SER A 272 -62.68 -45.51 -2.24
C SER A 272 -62.79 -44.16 -1.53
N THR A 273 -62.25 -43.09 -2.13
CA THR A 273 -62.33 -41.72 -1.57
C THR A 273 -63.67 -41.03 -1.86
N TYR A 274 -64.59 -41.65 -2.62
CA TYR A 274 -65.90 -41.08 -2.98
C TYR A 274 -66.91 -41.17 -1.82
N THR A 275 -66.50 -40.73 -0.62
CA THR A 275 -67.29 -40.82 0.62
C THR A 275 -67.68 -39.43 1.15
N PRO A 276 -68.91 -39.24 1.65
CA PRO A 276 -69.30 -37.99 2.33
C PRO A 276 -68.37 -37.69 3.50
N GLY A 277 -67.75 -36.51 3.51
CA GLY A 277 -66.83 -36.10 4.58
C GLY A 277 -65.35 -36.37 4.27
N ILE A 278 -64.99 -36.79 3.04
CA ILE A 278 -63.60 -37.01 2.61
C ILE A 278 -62.67 -35.83 2.92
N GLY A 279 -63.16 -34.58 2.88
CA GLY A 279 -62.38 -33.39 3.27
C GLY A 279 -61.92 -33.40 4.74
N SER A 280 -62.68 -34.01 5.65
CA SER A 280 -62.29 -34.19 7.06
C SER A 280 -61.17 -35.23 7.22
N TYR A 281 -61.24 -36.31 6.45
CA TYR A 281 -60.19 -37.34 6.42
C TYR A 281 -58.92 -36.78 5.77
N LEU A 282 -59.03 -36.02 4.69
CA LEU A 282 -57.91 -35.30 4.08
C LEU A 282 -57.27 -34.27 5.04
N ASN A 283 -58.07 -33.54 5.82
CA ASN A 283 -57.53 -32.69 6.91
C ASN A 283 -56.81 -33.49 8.00
N THR A 284 -57.19 -34.75 8.23
CA THR A 284 -56.46 -35.66 9.14
C THR A 284 -55.11 -36.08 8.54
N PHE A 285 -55.06 -36.34 7.24
CA PHE A 285 -53.82 -36.59 6.49
C PHE A 285 -52.89 -35.37 6.57
N TRP A 286 -53.41 -34.15 6.36
CA TRP A 286 -52.68 -32.89 6.54
C TRP A 286 -52.15 -32.68 7.97
N ALA A 287 -53.00 -32.84 8.99
CA ALA A 287 -52.56 -32.72 10.38
C ALA A 287 -51.42 -33.71 10.70
N THR A 288 -51.46 -34.92 10.15
CA THR A 288 -50.42 -35.94 10.35
C THR A 288 -49.11 -35.59 9.64
N LEU A 289 -49.15 -35.05 8.41
CA LEU A 289 -47.96 -34.52 7.73
C LEU A 289 -47.35 -33.32 8.49
N ASN A 290 -48.19 -32.38 8.92
CA ASN A 290 -47.77 -31.17 9.62
C ASN A 290 -47.09 -31.50 10.95
N ASN A 291 -47.69 -32.41 11.74
CA ASN A 291 -47.11 -32.92 12.99
C ASN A 291 -45.78 -33.68 12.78
N ALA A 292 -45.53 -34.20 11.56
CA ALA A 292 -44.26 -34.82 11.18
C ALA A 292 -43.23 -33.83 10.60
N GLY A 293 -43.57 -32.54 10.49
CA GLY A 293 -42.75 -31.44 9.97
C GLY A 293 -42.95 -31.09 8.50
N TYR A 294 -43.91 -31.72 7.80
CA TYR A 294 -44.09 -31.62 6.35
C TYR A 294 -45.27 -30.70 5.97
N ASN A 295 -45.09 -29.39 6.21
CA ASN A 295 -46.15 -28.38 6.07
C ASN A 295 -46.46 -27.95 4.62
N ASN A 296 -45.66 -28.35 3.62
CA ASN A 296 -45.83 -27.91 2.23
C ASN A 296 -46.72 -28.88 1.44
N HIS A 297 -48.03 -28.88 1.69
CA HIS A 297 -48.97 -29.82 1.07
C HIS A 297 -50.02 -29.17 0.15
N ALA A 298 -50.55 -29.95 -0.80
CA ALA A 298 -51.42 -29.53 -1.90
C ALA A 298 -52.35 -30.67 -2.35
N VAL A 299 -53.42 -30.38 -3.10
CA VAL A 299 -54.35 -31.41 -3.62
C VAL A 299 -54.10 -31.63 -5.11
N TYR A 300 -54.08 -32.89 -5.54
CA TYR A 300 -54.36 -33.26 -6.92
C TYR A 300 -55.75 -33.91 -6.98
N THR A 301 -56.53 -33.56 -8.02
CA THR A 301 -57.82 -34.18 -8.33
C THR A 301 -58.25 -33.80 -9.75
N TYR A 302 -59.30 -34.42 -10.29
CA TYR A 302 -59.77 -34.18 -11.67
C TYR A 302 -61.13 -33.46 -11.70
N GLN A 303 -61.43 -32.79 -12.82
CA GLN A 303 -62.57 -31.85 -12.93
C GLN A 303 -63.94 -32.43 -12.52
N SER A 304 -64.19 -33.72 -12.78
CA SER A 304 -65.45 -34.43 -12.50
C SER A 304 -65.40 -35.34 -11.25
N TYR A 305 -64.39 -35.21 -10.39
CA TYR A 305 -64.32 -35.94 -9.12
C TYR A 305 -65.48 -35.54 -8.18
N ALA A 306 -66.20 -36.53 -7.65
CA ALA A 306 -67.52 -36.33 -7.03
C ALA A 306 -67.52 -35.38 -5.82
N TYR A 307 -66.42 -35.31 -5.07
CA TYR A 307 -66.27 -34.47 -3.87
C TYR A 307 -65.20 -33.39 -4.06
N ARG A 308 -64.95 -32.95 -5.30
CA ARG A 308 -63.87 -32.00 -5.67
C ARG A 308 -63.84 -30.78 -4.76
N ASP A 309 -64.98 -30.14 -4.54
CA ASP A 309 -65.01 -28.90 -3.76
C ASP A 309 -64.82 -29.14 -2.25
N GLN A 310 -65.00 -30.37 -1.75
CA GLN A 310 -64.60 -30.75 -0.37
C GLN A 310 -63.10 -31.00 -0.22
N VAL A 311 -62.42 -31.56 -1.23
CA VAL A 311 -60.97 -31.76 -1.16
C VAL A 311 -60.22 -30.47 -1.44
N VAL A 312 -60.68 -29.69 -2.44
CA VAL A 312 -60.11 -28.38 -2.80
C VAL A 312 -60.23 -27.36 -1.66
N SER A 313 -61.29 -27.39 -0.84
CA SER A 313 -61.42 -26.47 0.29
C SER A 313 -60.39 -26.69 1.41
N THR A 314 -59.72 -27.86 1.48
CA THR A 314 -58.68 -28.14 2.48
C THR A 314 -57.37 -27.36 2.26
N VAL A 315 -57.11 -26.89 1.03
CA VAL A 315 -55.87 -26.18 0.66
C VAL A 315 -56.09 -24.93 -0.22
N GLY A 316 -57.30 -24.75 -0.75
CA GLY A 316 -57.65 -23.71 -1.72
C GLY A 316 -57.22 -24.05 -3.17
N ARG A 317 -57.89 -23.45 -4.16
CA ARG A 317 -57.56 -23.68 -5.59
C ARG A 317 -56.11 -23.32 -5.92
N ALA A 318 -55.56 -22.28 -5.31
CA ALA A 318 -54.17 -21.86 -5.49
C ALA A 318 -53.13 -22.91 -5.06
N ARG A 319 -53.53 -23.91 -4.25
CA ARG A 319 -52.73 -25.09 -3.89
C ARG A 319 -53.37 -26.40 -4.38
N THR A 320 -54.19 -26.31 -5.43
CA THR A 320 -54.76 -27.45 -6.14
C THR A 320 -54.14 -27.55 -7.54
N TRP A 321 -53.70 -28.75 -7.88
CA TRP A 321 -53.30 -29.19 -9.22
C TRP A 321 -54.49 -29.95 -9.82
N ILE A 322 -55.16 -29.36 -10.82
CA ILE A 322 -56.41 -29.90 -11.40
C ILE A 322 -56.10 -30.70 -12.68
N ALA A 323 -56.71 -31.87 -12.86
CA ALA A 323 -56.61 -32.63 -14.11
C ALA A 323 -57.85 -32.44 -15.00
N GLN A 324 -57.62 -32.08 -16.27
CA GLN A 324 -58.61 -32.10 -17.34
C GLN A 324 -57.92 -32.12 -18.71
N TYR A 325 -58.13 -33.20 -19.48
CA TYR A 325 -57.48 -33.38 -20.78
C TYR A 325 -58.42 -32.97 -21.93
N PRO A 326 -58.20 -31.83 -22.61
CA PRO A 326 -58.87 -31.54 -23.87
C PRO A 326 -58.30 -32.39 -25.01
N TYR A 327 -59.07 -32.57 -26.09
CA TYR A 327 -58.56 -33.24 -27.30
C TYR A 327 -57.30 -32.57 -27.87
N THR A 328 -57.26 -31.23 -27.85
CA THR A 328 -56.11 -30.42 -28.26
C THR A 328 -55.74 -29.41 -27.16
N PRO A 329 -54.68 -29.64 -26.35
CA PRO A 329 -54.21 -28.68 -25.36
C PRO A 329 -53.33 -27.62 -26.01
N ASN A 330 -53.94 -26.69 -26.76
CA ASN A 330 -53.23 -25.61 -27.45
C ASN A 330 -52.81 -24.48 -26.48
N ARG A 331 -51.63 -23.90 -26.72
CA ARG A 331 -51.05 -22.86 -25.87
C ARG A 331 -51.92 -21.60 -25.83
N GLY A 332 -52.26 -21.15 -24.63
CA GLY A 332 -53.18 -20.05 -24.39
C GLY A 332 -54.63 -20.36 -24.80
N GLY A 333 -54.97 -21.64 -24.99
CA GLY A 333 -56.31 -22.09 -25.35
C GLY A 333 -57.34 -21.93 -24.25
N TYR A 334 -58.61 -22.24 -24.57
CA TYR A 334 -59.74 -22.07 -23.66
C TYR A 334 -59.51 -22.74 -22.29
N TYR A 335 -59.03 -23.99 -22.26
CA TYR A 335 -58.81 -24.72 -21.02
C TYR A 335 -57.62 -24.18 -20.20
N GLU A 336 -56.53 -23.74 -20.84
CA GLU A 336 -55.40 -23.10 -20.13
C GLU A 336 -55.89 -21.81 -19.42
N GLN A 337 -56.66 -20.99 -20.14
CA GLN A 337 -57.27 -19.80 -19.56
C GLN A 337 -58.33 -20.14 -18.50
N GLN A 338 -59.14 -21.19 -18.70
CA GLN A 338 -60.21 -21.59 -17.78
C GLN A 338 -59.65 -21.98 -16.40
N HIS A 339 -58.63 -22.85 -16.35
CA HIS A 339 -58.08 -23.30 -15.07
C HIS A 339 -57.23 -22.20 -14.40
N HIS A 340 -56.49 -21.40 -15.18
CA HIS A 340 -55.80 -20.22 -14.68
C HIS A 340 -56.78 -19.21 -14.03
N ASN A 341 -57.81 -18.80 -14.76
CA ASN A 341 -58.77 -17.77 -14.31
C ASN A 341 -59.70 -18.29 -13.20
N ALA A 342 -59.89 -19.60 -13.09
CA ALA A 342 -60.56 -20.20 -11.93
C ALA A 342 -59.70 -20.20 -10.65
N GLY A 343 -58.41 -19.82 -10.75
CA GLY A 343 -57.49 -19.69 -9.61
C GLY A 343 -56.80 -20.99 -9.20
N TYR A 344 -56.70 -21.99 -10.08
CA TYR A 344 -55.93 -23.21 -9.80
C TYR A 344 -54.42 -22.93 -9.79
N GLY A 345 -53.65 -23.64 -8.96
CA GLY A 345 -52.20 -23.45 -8.89
C GLY A 345 -51.44 -24.12 -10.03
N ALA A 346 -51.95 -25.26 -10.50
CA ALA A 346 -51.42 -25.99 -11.65
C ALA A 346 -52.53 -26.76 -12.39
N TRP A 347 -52.26 -27.17 -13.63
CA TRP A 347 -53.19 -27.95 -14.46
C TRP A 347 -52.46 -29.09 -15.19
N GLN A 348 -52.90 -30.33 -14.99
CA GLN A 348 -52.49 -31.50 -15.78
C GLN A 348 -53.36 -31.56 -17.04
N PHE A 349 -52.74 -31.43 -18.21
CA PHE A 349 -53.44 -31.13 -19.46
C PHE A 349 -53.35 -32.23 -20.53
N SER A 350 -52.51 -33.24 -20.33
CA SER A 350 -52.44 -34.41 -21.21
C SER A 350 -51.71 -35.57 -20.52
N SER A 351 -52.16 -36.79 -20.79
CA SER A 351 -51.48 -38.07 -20.49
C SER A 351 -50.94 -38.78 -21.74
N THR A 352 -50.69 -37.99 -22.79
CA THR A 352 -50.29 -38.46 -24.13
C THR A 352 -49.10 -37.70 -24.71
N ALA A 353 -48.46 -36.83 -23.92
CA ALA A 353 -47.21 -36.20 -24.33
C ALA A 353 -46.06 -37.23 -24.33
N TYR A 354 -44.98 -36.96 -25.06
CA TYR A 354 -43.80 -37.83 -25.09
C TYR A 354 -42.48 -37.06 -25.17
N LEU A 355 -41.39 -37.66 -24.67
CA LEU A 355 -40.05 -37.12 -24.86
C LEU A 355 -39.57 -37.33 -26.31
N PRO A 356 -38.95 -36.32 -26.96
CA PRO A 356 -38.39 -36.47 -28.31
C PRO A 356 -37.43 -37.65 -28.47
N SER A 357 -36.64 -37.97 -27.44
CA SER A 357 -35.74 -39.14 -27.44
C SER A 357 -36.44 -40.49 -27.22
N ALA A 358 -37.69 -40.50 -26.74
CA ALA A 358 -38.42 -41.71 -26.36
C ALA A 358 -39.90 -41.70 -26.86
N PRO A 359 -40.14 -41.52 -28.17
CA PRO A 359 -41.48 -41.28 -28.71
C PRO A 359 -42.46 -42.46 -28.60
N GLY A 360 -42.00 -43.64 -28.20
CA GLY A 360 -42.85 -44.82 -27.96
C GLY A 360 -43.59 -44.82 -26.61
N TYR A 361 -43.26 -43.91 -25.69
CA TYR A 361 -43.82 -43.87 -24.34
C TYR A 361 -44.61 -42.58 -24.11
N ASN A 362 -45.66 -42.65 -23.29
CA ASN A 362 -46.41 -41.47 -22.86
C ASN A 362 -45.91 -40.96 -21.50
N LEU A 363 -46.10 -39.67 -21.26
CA LEU A 363 -45.84 -38.95 -20.02
C LEU A 363 -46.99 -37.99 -19.75
N ASP A 364 -47.30 -37.84 -18.47
CA ASP A 364 -48.34 -36.95 -17.98
C ASP A 364 -47.72 -35.57 -17.74
N VAL A 365 -48.35 -34.52 -18.29
CA VAL A 365 -47.76 -33.18 -18.42
C VAL A 365 -48.63 -32.08 -17.81
N SER A 366 -47.96 -31.15 -17.15
CA SER A 366 -48.59 -30.10 -16.35
C SER A 366 -48.05 -28.70 -16.57
N ARG A 367 -48.97 -27.74 -16.44
CA ARG A 367 -48.77 -26.30 -16.50
C ARG A 367 -48.74 -25.72 -15.09
N ASP A 368 -47.80 -24.83 -14.80
CA ASP A 368 -47.70 -24.13 -13.52
C ASP A 368 -48.19 -22.67 -13.66
N TYR A 369 -49.19 -22.27 -12.86
CA TYR A 369 -49.84 -20.96 -13.02
C TYR A 369 -49.34 -19.91 -12.03
N ASN A 370 -49.14 -20.27 -10.76
CA ASN A 370 -48.83 -19.33 -9.68
C ASN A 370 -47.49 -19.62 -8.97
N GLY A 371 -46.68 -20.53 -9.51
CA GLY A 371 -45.43 -20.98 -8.88
C GLY A 371 -45.60 -22.15 -7.90
N LEU A 372 -46.80 -22.73 -7.75
CA LEU A 372 -47.04 -23.92 -6.93
C LEU A 372 -46.02 -25.02 -7.21
N LEU A 373 -45.72 -25.31 -8.48
CA LEU A 373 -44.76 -26.35 -8.86
C LEU A 373 -43.31 -25.85 -8.88
N LYS A 374 -43.07 -24.53 -8.85
CA LYS A 374 -41.73 -23.92 -8.82
C LYS A 374 -41.24 -23.73 -7.39
N GLN A 375 -40.73 -24.81 -6.80
CA GLN A 375 -40.13 -24.78 -5.47
C GLN A 375 -39.00 -23.73 -5.40
N ILE A 376 -39.10 -22.81 -4.44
CA ILE A 376 -38.00 -21.87 -4.14
C ILE A 376 -36.80 -22.69 -3.61
N SER A 377 -35.60 -22.34 -4.08
CA SER A 377 -34.34 -23.03 -3.77
C SER A 377 -34.21 -23.40 -2.30
N VAL A 378 -34.06 -24.69 -2.01
CA VAL A 378 -33.84 -25.18 -0.65
C VAL A 378 -32.47 -24.70 -0.17
N SER A 379 -32.43 -23.94 0.93
CA SER A 379 -31.19 -23.70 1.65
C SER A 379 -30.74 -25.01 2.31
N SER A 380 -29.60 -25.55 1.87
CA SER A 380 -28.80 -26.42 2.74
C SER A 380 -28.28 -25.56 3.89
N GLU A 381 -28.50 -25.97 5.14
CA GLU A 381 -27.98 -25.22 6.27
C GLU A 381 -26.44 -25.20 6.23
N ASN A 382 -25.86 -24.05 6.57
CA ASN A 382 -24.42 -23.80 6.57
C ASN A 382 -24.10 -22.72 7.62
N VAL A 383 -23.78 -23.15 8.82
CA VAL A 383 -23.65 -22.31 10.03
C VAL A 383 -22.34 -22.61 10.76
N GLY A 384 -21.78 -21.62 11.45
CA GLY A 384 -20.51 -21.77 12.16
C GLY A 384 -20.20 -20.61 13.09
N ALA A 385 -19.08 -20.74 13.80
CA ALA A 385 -18.43 -19.62 14.48
C ALA A 385 -16.92 -19.85 14.63
N PHE A 386 -16.18 -18.76 14.76
CA PHE A 386 -14.76 -18.75 15.12
C PHE A 386 -14.65 -18.24 16.57
N ASP A 387 -14.80 -19.18 17.51
CA ASP A 387 -14.86 -18.92 18.96
C ASP A 387 -13.60 -18.22 19.50
N SER A 388 -12.42 -18.51 18.92
CA SER A 388 -11.17 -17.81 19.23
C SER A 388 -10.23 -17.81 18.03
N VAL A 389 -9.54 -16.70 17.81
CA VAL A 389 -8.47 -16.54 16.81
C VAL A 389 -7.38 -15.65 17.39
N SER A 390 -6.14 -16.13 17.41
CA SER A 390 -4.96 -15.41 17.95
C SER A 390 -3.68 -15.90 17.29
N ILE A 391 -2.58 -15.13 17.35
CA ILE A 391 -1.27 -15.55 16.84
C ILE A 391 -0.18 -15.40 17.91
N SER A 392 0.84 -16.24 17.83
CA SER A 392 2.07 -16.15 18.64
C SER A 392 3.25 -16.67 17.80
N GLY A 393 4.33 -15.89 17.67
CA GLY A 393 5.34 -16.14 16.64
C GLY A 393 4.67 -16.15 15.26
N ASN A 394 4.92 -17.16 14.43
CA ASN A 394 4.14 -17.42 13.20
C ASN A 394 3.15 -18.59 13.33
N THR A 395 2.71 -18.92 14.56
CA THR A 395 1.67 -19.94 14.82
C THR A 395 0.33 -19.30 15.14
N LEU A 396 -0.60 -19.41 14.20
CA LEU A 396 -2.01 -19.06 14.34
C LEU A 396 -2.72 -20.12 15.20
N LYS A 397 -3.40 -19.71 16.28
CA LYS A 397 -4.30 -20.57 17.05
C LYS A 397 -5.75 -20.19 16.76
N VAL A 398 -6.55 -21.18 16.35
CA VAL A 398 -7.96 -20.99 16.00
C VAL A 398 -8.82 -22.11 16.59
N SER A 399 -9.93 -21.74 17.22
CA SER A 399 -10.97 -22.67 17.67
C SER A 399 -12.36 -22.18 17.27
N GLY A 400 -13.31 -23.10 17.10
CA GLY A 400 -14.63 -22.79 16.59
C GLY A 400 -15.44 -24.04 16.24
N TRP A 401 -16.42 -23.84 15.35
CA TRP A 401 -17.25 -24.90 14.80
C TRP A 401 -17.83 -24.52 13.43
N HIS A 402 -18.13 -25.51 12.61
CA HIS A 402 -18.78 -25.38 11.30
C HIS A 402 -19.68 -26.61 11.07
N ALA A 403 -20.99 -26.38 10.90
CA ALA A 403 -21.97 -27.40 10.60
C ALA A 403 -22.70 -27.07 9.30
N ALA A 404 -22.80 -28.05 8.38
CA ALA A 404 -23.50 -27.89 7.12
C ALA A 404 -24.08 -29.22 6.63
N ASP A 405 -25.29 -29.20 6.05
CA ASP A 405 -25.92 -30.42 5.52
C ASP A 405 -25.12 -31.07 4.40
N ALA A 406 -24.41 -30.24 3.63
CA ALA A 406 -23.53 -30.66 2.55
C ALA A 406 -22.38 -31.58 3.04
N ALA A 407 -21.95 -31.48 4.31
CA ALA A 407 -20.92 -32.33 4.90
C ALA A 407 -21.27 -33.84 4.84
N LYS A 408 -22.54 -34.19 4.64
CA LYS A 408 -22.99 -35.56 4.35
C LYS A 408 -22.35 -36.16 3.09
N ASN A 409 -22.13 -35.32 2.07
CA ASN A 409 -21.55 -35.71 0.78
C ASN A 409 -20.16 -35.07 0.55
N GLN A 410 -19.70 -34.24 1.49
CA GLN A 410 -18.45 -33.48 1.45
C GLN A 410 -17.63 -33.79 2.72
N GLY A 411 -17.19 -35.06 2.84
CA GLY A 411 -16.65 -35.61 4.08
C GLY A 411 -15.25 -35.13 4.52
N HIS A 412 -14.55 -34.31 3.73
CA HIS A 412 -13.22 -33.81 4.08
C HIS A 412 -13.30 -32.37 4.61
N ALA A 413 -12.85 -32.15 5.85
CA ALA A 413 -12.86 -30.83 6.49
C ALA A 413 -11.48 -30.14 6.42
N TYR A 414 -11.46 -28.86 6.08
CA TYR A 414 -10.25 -28.05 5.95
C TYR A 414 -10.39 -26.71 6.67
N MET A 415 -9.29 -26.26 7.27
CA MET A 415 -9.13 -24.88 7.72
C MET A 415 -8.15 -24.18 6.77
N ILE A 416 -8.64 -23.15 6.08
CA ILE A 416 -7.89 -22.37 5.11
C ILE A 416 -7.58 -21.01 5.73
N VAL A 417 -6.32 -20.56 5.63
CA VAL A 417 -5.86 -19.23 6.04
C VAL A 417 -5.68 -18.38 4.80
N PHE A 418 -6.44 -17.28 4.71
CA PHE A 418 -6.55 -16.45 3.51
C PHE A 418 -6.12 -15.01 3.79
N ASP A 419 -5.15 -14.52 3.02
CA ASP A 419 -4.76 -13.12 2.95
C ASP A 419 -5.80 -12.36 2.11
N ALA A 420 -6.72 -11.66 2.78
CA ALA A 420 -7.75 -10.87 2.11
C ALA A 420 -7.21 -9.56 1.52
N THR A 421 -6.02 -9.10 1.96
CA THR A 421 -5.36 -7.91 1.42
C THR A 421 -4.72 -8.18 0.06
N ASN A 422 -4.17 -9.38 -0.15
CA ASN A 422 -3.56 -9.80 -1.42
C ASN A 422 -4.40 -10.81 -2.22
N ASN A 423 -5.61 -11.15 -1.75
CA ASN A 423 -6.51 -12.16 -2.32
C ASN A 423 -5.79 -13.51 -2.58
N HIS A 424 -5.13 -14.02 -1.54
CA HIS A 424 -4.20 -15.16 -1.64
C HIS A 424 -4.42 -16.18 -0.52
N GLU A 425 -4.49 -17.47 -0.86
CA GLU A 425 -4.47 -18.55 0.13
C GLU A 425 -3.04 -18.74 0.66
N ILE A 426 -2.83 -18.50 1.96
CA ILE A 426 -1.54 -18.69 2.63
C ILE A 426 -1.25 -20.17 2.83
N THR A 427 -2.25 -20.91 3.34
CA THR A 427 -2.15 -22.34 3.62
C THR A 427 -3.54 -22.95 3.86
N ARG A 428 -3.67 -24.26 3.64
CA ARG A 428 -4.79 -25.08 4.08
C ARG A 428 -4.29 -26.26 4.89
N ILE A 429 -5.02 -26.63 5.94
CA ILE A 429 -4.80 -27.87 6.69
C ILE A 429 -6.09 -28.69 6.75
N ALA A 430 -5.98 -30.00 6.53
CA ALA A 430 -7.08 -30.92 6.81
C ALA A 430 -7.23 -31.08 8.33
N TYR A 431 -8.47 -31.24 8.82
CA TYR A 431 -8.73 -31.58 10.21
C TYR A 431 -9.89 -32.58 10.35
N ASN A 432 -9.94 -33.26 11.50
CA ASN A 432 -11.07 -34.12 11.87
C ASN A 432 -12.02 -33.34 12.79
N PRO A 433 -13.31 -33.16 12.44
CA PRO A 433 -14.25 -32.40 13.27
C PRO A 433 -14.47 -32.99 14.67
N ASN A 434 -14.26 -32.15 15.68
CA ASN A 434 -14.43 -32.46 17.09
C ASN A 434 -15.89 -32.42 17.55
N SER A 435 -16.17 -33.02 18.71
CA SER A 435 -17.52 -33.08 19.29
C SER A 435 -18.02 -31.70 19.72
N ARG A 436 -19.27 -31.36 19.37
CA ARG A 436 -19.97 -30.14 19.83
C ARG A 436 -21.43 -30.43 20.18
N PRO A 437 -21.71 -31.02 21.37
CA PRO A 437 -23.08 -31.30 21.82
C PRO A 437 -23.93 -30.03 22.00
N ASP A 438 -23.27 -28.91 22.28
CA ASP A 438 -23.85 -27.56 22.35
C ASP A 438 -24.40 -27.10 20.98
N VAL A 439 -23.62 -27.28 19.91
CA VAL A 439 -24.05 -26.96 18.53
C VAL A 439 -25.18 -27.89 18.10
N ALA A 440 -25.10 -29.19 18.40
CA ALA A 440 -26.20 -30.14 18.16
C ALA A 440 -27.49 -29.80 18.91
N LYS A 441 -27.42 -29.18 20.09
CA LYS A 441 -28.59 -28.75 20.85
C LYS A 441 -29.31 -27.55 20.21
N VAL A 442 -28.56 -26.65 19.56
CA VAL A 442 -29.11 -25.45 18.89
C VAL A 442 -29.53 -25.73 17.44
N TYR A 443 -28.76 -26.57 16.74
CA TYR A 443 -28.96 -26.91 15.33
C TYR A 443 -29.20 -28.42 15.11
N PRO A 444 -30.22 -29.04 15.75
CA PRO A 444 -30.41 -30.50 15.75
C PRO A 444 -30.77 -31.09 14.37
N SER A 445 -31.18 -30.26 13.42
CA SER A 445 -31.50 -30.65 12.05
C SER A 445 -30.28 -30.73 11.12
N VAL A 446 -29.17 -30.05 11.45
CA VAL A 446 -28.01 -29.91 10.54
C VAL A 446 -27.11 -31.14 10.65
N TYR A 447 -26.88 -31.81 9.52
CA TYR A 447 -26.33 -33.18 9.46
C TYR A 447 -25.17 -33.48 10.42
N ASN A 448 -24.15 -32.61 10.48
CA ASN A 448 -22.95 -32.81 11.28
C ASN A 448 -22.87 -31.93 12.54
N ALA A 449 -23.98 -31.33 13.02
CA ALA A 449 -23.96 -30.37 14.13
C ALA A 449 -23.18 -30.85 15.37
N GLY A 450 -23.33 -32.12 15.75
CA GLY A 450 -22.60 -32.74 16.87
C GLY A 450 -21.12 -33.07 16.61
N LYS A 451 -20.67 -32.98 15.36
CA LYS A 451 -19.31 -33.23 14.86
C LYS A 451 -18.88 -32.10 13.91
N SER A 452 -18.86 -30.89 14.48
CA SER A 452 -18.64 -29.63 13.78
C SER A 452 -17.42 -28.85 14.28
N GLY A 453 -16.87 -29.20 15.45
CA GLY A 453 -15.87 -28.38 16.14
C GLY A 453 -14.47 -28.43 15.55
N PHE A 454 -13.68 -27.39 15.76
CA PHE A 454 -12.24 -27.37 15.48
C PHE A 454 -11.46 -26.64 16.60
N ASN A 455 -10.22 -27.07 16.82
CA ASN A 455 -9.23 -26.39 17.66
C ASN A 455 -7.85 -26.75 17.10
N LEU A 456 -7.17 -25.77 16.50
CA LEU A 456 -6.04 -25.97 15.59
C LEU A 456 -4.92 -24.97 15.91
N SER A 457 -3.67 -25.42 15.75
CA SER A 457 -2.48 -24.56 15.74
C SER A 457 -1.80 -24.70 14.37
N ILE A 458 -1.72 -23.59 13.64
CA ILE A 458 -1.35 -23.54 12.22
C ILE A 458 -0.09 -22.69 12.08
N ASN A 459 1.02 -23.30 11.69
CA ASN A 459 2.25 -22.57 11.38
C ASN A 459 2.12 -21.96 9.96
N LEU A 460 2.29 -20.65 9.85
CA LEU A 460 2.22 -19.90 8.59
C LEU A 460 3.56 -19.87 7.82
N GLY A 461 4.55 -20.65 8.28
CA GLY A 461 5.86 -20.76 7.65
C GLY A 461 6.61 -19.43 7.69
N ASN A 462 7.06 -18.98 6.52
CA ASN A 462 7.72 -17.68 6.34
C ASN A 462 6.77 -16.61 5.75
N TYR A 463 5.46 -16.85 5.74
CA TYR A 463 4.51 -15.89 5.17
C TYR A 463 4.33 -14.70 6.11
N ASP A 464 4.66 -13.50 5.62
CA ASP A 464 4.45 -12.25 6.36
C ASP A 464 2.97 -11.85 6.36
N ILE A 465 2.42 -11.64 7.55
CA ILE A 465 1.05 -11.16 7.78
C ILE A 465 0.99 -9.78 8.47
N ASN A 466 2.14 -9.09 8.64
CA ASN A 466 2.16 -7.77 9.26
C ASN A 466 1.27 -6.78 8.47
N ASN A 467 0.37 -6.10 9.19
CA ASN A 467 -0.60 -5.13 8.67
C ASN A 467 -1.66 -5.71 7.69
N LYS A 468 -1.77 -7.04 7.56
CA LYS A 468 -2.71 -7.69 6.62
C LYS A 468 -4.04 -8.06 7.27
N GLU A 469 -5.11 -8.08 6.47
CA GLU A 469 -6.40 -8.64 6.86
C GLU A 469 -6.43 -10.15 6.57
N ILE A 470 -6.37 -10.96 7.62
CA ILE A 470 -6.46 -12.42 7.53
C ILE A 470 -7.92 -12.85 7.71
N LYS A 471 -8.41 -13.71 6.81
CA LYS A 471 -9.68 -14.42 6.92
C LYS A 471 -9.42 -15.92 7.03
N LEU A 472 -10.29 -16.61 7.74
CA LEU A 472 -10.25 -18.04 7.92
C LEU A 472 -11.49 -18.66 7.27
N ILE A 473 -11.31 -19.80 6.60
CA ILE A 473 -12.39 -20.54 5.96
C ILE A 473 -12.43 -21.93 6.57
N ALA A 474 -13.51 -22.26 7.26
CA ALA A 474 -13.85 -23.65 7.52
C ALA A 474 -14.54 -24.19 6.27
N ARG A 475 -14.02 -25.27 5.69
CA ARG A 475 -14.49 -25.86 4.43
C ARG A 475 -14.83 -27.33 4.62
N TYR A 476 -15.99 -27.75 4.11
CA TYR A 476 -16.27 -29.14 3.76
C TYR A 476 -16.05 -29.34 2.26
N SER A 477 -15.46 -30.47 1.86
CA SER A 477 -15.16 -30.81 0.46
C SER A 477 -15.42 -32.30 0.17
N ASN A 478 -15.83 -32.63 -1.05
CA ASN A 478 -15.97 -34.01 -1.53
C ASN A 478 -14.66 -34.62 -2.11
N GLN A 479 -13.52 -33.95 -1.97
CA GLN A 479 -12.22 -34.43 -2.43
C GLN A 479 -11.14 -34.31 -1.34
N ALA A 480 -10.21 -35.28 -1.31
CA ALA A 480 -9.14 -35.38 -0.31
C ALA A 480 -8.00 -34.32 -0.45
N ASN A 481 -8.25 -33.25 -1.21
CA ASN A 481 -7.39 -32.08 -1.40
C ASN A 481 -8.07 -30.75 -0.97
N GLY A 482 -9.36 -30.78 -0.60
CA GLY A 482 -10.13 -29.58 -0.24
C GLY A 482 -10.77 -28.84 -1.42
N GLU A 483 -10.88 -29.48 -2.59
CA GLU A 483 -11.46 -28.92 -3.83
C GLU A 483 -12.75 -29.63 -4.26
N GLY A 484 -13.23 -29.35 -5.48
CA GLY A 484 -14.39 -30.02 -6.07
C GLY A 484 -15.72 -29.39 -5.65
N SER A 485 -16.65 -30.20 -5.15
CA SER A 485 -17.86 -29.69 -4.51
C SER A 485 -17.53 -29.36 -3.06
N MET A 486 -17.65 -28.07 -2.71
CA MET A 486 -17.25 -27.53 -1.41
C MET A 486 -18.36 -26.70 -0.76
N THR A 487 -18.32 -26.56 0.56
CA THR A 487 -19.16 -25.66 1.35
C THR A 487 -18.30 -24.93 2.36
N ASP A 488 -18.28 -23.61 2.27
CA ASP A 488 -17.40 -22.73 3.03
C ASP A 488 -18.17 -21.95 4.10
N TYR A 489 -17.57 -21.79 5.27
CA TYR A 489 -17.97 -20.82 6.29
C TYR A 489 -16.80 -19.88 6.60
N TRP A 490 -17.00 -18.60 6.31
CA TRP A 490 -15.96 -17.57 6.33
C TRP A 490 -15.97 -16.78 7.64
N SER A 491 -14.80 -16.49 8.17
CA SER A 491 -14.64 -15.58 9.31
C SER A 491 -14.76 -14.11 8.90
N LYS A 492 -14.94 -13.23 9.90
CA LYS A 492 -14.58 -11.81 9.76
C LYS A 492 -13.08 -11.66 9.45
N GLY A 493 -12.67 -10.49 8.97
CA GLY A 493 -11.25 -10.14 8.87
C GLY A 493 -10.60 -9.94 10.25
N TYR A 494 -9.35 -10.34 10.38
CA TYR A 494 -8.49 -10.12 11.55
C TYR A 494 -7.16 -9.51 11.13
N GLN A 495 -6.80 -8.34 11.68
CA GLN A 495 -5.43 -7.83 11.64
C GLN A 495 -4.67 -8.41 12.83
N LEU A 496 -4.06 -9.59 12.63
CA LEU A 496 -3.44 -10.37 13.70
C LEU A 496 -2.05 -9.85 14.12
N LYS A 497 -1.35 -9.15 13.21
CA LYS A 497 -0.10 -8.44 13.48
C LYS A 497 -0.18 -7.04 12.89
N GLN A 498 0.37 -6.06 13.60
CA GLN A 498 0.61 -4.72 13.05
C GLN A 498 2.04 -4.28 13.36
N SER A 499 2.68 -3.60 12.41
CA SER A 499 4.03 -3.07 12.50
C SER A 499 4.08 -1.76 11.72
N LEU A 500 4.18 -0.63 12.41
CA LEU A 500 4.17 0.72 11.85
C LEU A 500 5.38 1.52 12.31
N GLY A 501 5.90 2.39 11.44
CA GLY A 501 7.10 3.17 11.73
C GLY A 501 7.44 4.16 10.62
N VAL A 502 8.12 5.24 11.00
CA VAL A 502 8.50 6.37 10.15
C VAL A 502 9.89 6.87 10.56
N VAL A 503 10.70 7.23 9.56
CA VAL A 503 11.93 8.02 9.77
C VAL A 503 11.53 9.50 9.69
N ASP A 504 11.49 10.15 10.85
CA ASP A 504 11.11 11.57 10.98
C ASP A 504 12.20 12.49 10.40
N SER A 505 13.49 12.09 10.48
CA SER A 505 14.59 12.80 9.82
C SER A 505 15.75 11.88 9.44
N ALA A 506 16.41 12.18 8.32
CA ALA A 506 17.69 11.58 7.92
C ALA A 506 18.54 12.62 7.20
N TYR A 507 19.68 13.00 7.78
CA TYR A 507 20.55 14.03 7.20
C TYR A 507 22.02 13.85 7.58
N ILE A 508 22.91 14.33 6.71
CA ILE A 508 24.36 14.29 6.93
C ILE A 508 24.80 15.55 7.71
N ASP A 509 25.52 15.34 8.81
CA ASP A 509 26.18 16.36 9.62
C ASP A 509 27.69 16.06 9.61
N GLY A 510 28.37 16.49 8.55
CA GLY A 510 29.78 16.20 8.33
C GLY A 510 29.96 14.71 8.01
N THR A 511 30.83 13.99 8.72
CA THR A 511 30.96 12.53 8.48
C THR A 511 29.81 11.70 9.05
N LYS A 512 28.82 12.29 9.74
CA LYS A 512 27.77 11.57 10.45
C LYS A 512 26.41 11.67 9.76
N LEU A 513 25.85 10.54 9.32
CA LEU A 513 24.43 10.45 8.98
C LEU A 513 23.62 10.30 10.27
N LYS A 514 22.91 11.35 10.66
CA LYS A 514 21.95 11.34 11.77
C LYS A 514 20.59 10.89 11.26
N ILE A 515 19.95 9.99 11.99
CA ILE A 515 18.64 9.44 11.65
C ILE A 515 17.77 9.38 12.90
N SER A 516 16.58 9.96 12.85
CA SER A 516 15.57 9.89 13.91
C SER A 516 14.25 9.37 13.36
N GLY A 517 13.46 8.73 14.20
CA GLY A 517 12.19 8.14 13.80
C GLY A 517 11.48 7.44 14.94
N TRP A 518 10.52 6.60 14.58
CA TRP A 518 9.87 5.66 15.48
C TRP A 518 9.48 4.37 14.75
N HIS A 519 9.40 3.26 15.50
CA HIS A 519 8.89 1.97 15.05
C HIS A 519 8.18 1.31 16.23
N ALA A 520 6.97 0.81 16.01
CA ALA A 520 6.20 0.04 16.98
C ALA A 520 5.51 -1.13 16.29
N ALA A 521 5.43 -2.28 16.97
CA ALA A 521 4.78 -3.47 16.43
C ALA A 521 4.14 -4.31 17.54
N THR A 522 3.00 -4.96 17.27
CA THR A 522 2.29 -5.85 18.21
C THR A 522 3.19 -6.93 18.78
N ASP A 523 4.00 -7.53 17.90
CA ASP A 523 4.81 -8.71 18.19
C ASP A 523 6.22 -8.37 18.70
N ALA A 524 6.54 -7.08 18.85
CA ALA A 524 7.82 -6.64 19.39
C ALA A 524 8.02 -7.04 20.87
N VAL A 525 6.97 -7.54 21.54
CA VAL A 525 7.04 -8.16 22.87
C VAL A 525 7.92 -9.42 22.91
N SER A 526 8.00 -10.18 21.81
CA SER A 526 8.89 -11.35 21.69
C SER A 526 10.23 -11.03 21.03
N HIS A 527 10.47 -9.77 20.67
CA HIS A 527 11.65 -9.33 19.91
C HIS A 527 12.39 -8.21 20.68
N PRO A 528 13.10 -8.52 21.77
CA PRO A 528 13.59 -7.53 22.73
C PRO A 528 14.73 -6.64 22.21
N TYR A 529 15.29 -6.91 21.02
CA TYR A 529 16.40 -6.15 20.46
C TYR A 529 15.97 -5.28 19.29
N ASN A 530 15.96 -3.96 19.49
CA ASN A 530 15.67 -2.98 18.44
C ASN A 530 16.97 -2.47 17.78
N TYR A 531 16.99 -2.43 16.46
CA TYR A 531 18.09 -1.96 15.62
C TYR A 531 17.61 -1.03 14.51
N VAL A 532 18.41 0.01 14.24
CA VAL A 532 18.34 0.77 12.99
C VAL A 532 19.49 0.31 12.09
N ILE A 533 19.17 -0.05 10.85
CA ILE A 533 20.12 -0.56 9.88
C ILE A 533 20.17 0.38 8.68
N LEU A 534 21.37 0.69 8.21
CA LEU A 534 21.62 1.47 7.01
C LEU A 534 21.95 0.52 5.86
N TYR A 535 21.04 0.44 4.90
CA TYR A 535 21.13 -0.44 3.72
C TYR A 535 21.38 0.39 2.46
N ASP A 536 22.36 0.00 1.66
CA ASP A 536 22.62 0.56 0.34
C ASP A 536 21.77 -0.19 -0.69
N ALA A 537 20.67 0.42 -1.11
CA ALA A 537 19.73 -0.12 -2.08
C ALA A 537 20.17 0.08 -3.54
N THR A 538 21.32 0.72 -3.79
CA THR A 538 22.02 0.68 -5.09
C THR A 538 22.98 -0.50 -5.15
N ALA A 539 23.69 -0.82 -4.06
CA ALA A 539 24.64 -1.94 -3.97
C ALA A 539 24.04 -3.25 -3.45
N GLY A 540 22.78 -3.27 -3.01
CA GLY A 540 22.05 -4.46 -2.57
C GLY A 540 22.50 -5.03 -1.22
N LYS A 541 23.07 -4.22 -0.32
CA LYS A 541 23.72 -4.71 0.91
C LYS A 541 23.55 -3.78 2.11
N GLU A 542 23.59 -4.36 3.31
CA GLU A 542 23.81 -3.58 4.54
C GLU A 542 25.19 -2.92 4.51
N ILE A 543 25.27 -1.66 4.94
CA ILE A 543 26.54 -0.92 5.14
C ILE A 543 26.81 -0.56 6.61
N GLY A 544 25.86 -0.81 7.52
CA GLY A 544 26.08 -0.82 8.97
C GLY A 544 24.77 -0.83 9.77
N ARG A 545 24.84 -1.18 11.06
CA ARG A 545 23.71 -1.15 12.01
C ARG A 545 24.06 -0.43 13.31
N GLN A 546 23.04 0.07 14.01
CA GLN A 546 23.11 0.66 15.34
C GLN A 546 22.00 0.09 16.22
N LYS A 547 22.33 -0.32 17.44
CA LYS A 547 21.33 -0.75 18.43
C LYS A 547 20.58 0.46 18.95
N VAL A 548 19.26 0.37 19.07
CA VAL A 548 18.41 1.47 19.53
C VAL A 548 18.36 1.52 21.05
N THR A 549 18.70 2.68 21.59
CA THR A 549 18.19 3.11 22.90
C THR A 549 16.83 3.75 22.67
N ALA A 550 15.78 3.18 23.25
CA ALA A 550 14.40 3.62 23.04
C ALA A 550 14.16 5.04 23.57
N ILE A 551 13.46 5.85 22.77
CA ILE A 551 13.05 7.23 23.09
C ILE A 551 11.53 7.30 23.26
N ARG A 552 11.10 8.08 24.25
CA ARG A 552 9.68 8.21 24.61
C ARG A 552 8.90 9.05 23.56
N ARG A 553 7.73 8.56 23.13
CA ARG A 553 6.87 9.10 22.06
C ARG A 553 5.38 8.99 22.44
N ASP A 554 4.88 10.01 23.14
CA ASP A 554 3.47 10.09 23.55
C ASP A 554 2.51 10.34 22.38
N ASP A 555 3.00 10.98 21.32
CA ASP A 555 2.32 11.17 20.04
C ASP A 555 2.03 9.82 19.37
N VAL A 556 3.03 8.94 19.27
CA VAL A 556 2.88 7.60 18.69
C VAL A 556 1.96 6.74 19.56
N LYS A 557 2.07 6.80 20.89
CA LYS A 557 1.15 6.08 21.79
C LYS A 557 -0.29 6.57 21.69
N ARG A 558 -0.51 7.86 21.41
CA ARG A 558 -1.85 8.45 21.24
C ARG A 558 -2.49 8.06 19.91
N ALA A 559 -1.71 8.03 18.83
CA ALA A 559 -2.18 7.60 17.51
C ALA A 559 -2.40 6.08 17.43
N TYR A 560 -1.52 5.29 18.06
CA TYR A 560 -1.50 3.83 17.97
C TYR A 560 -1.51 3.17 19.37
N PRO A 561 -2.60 3.33 20.15
CA PRO A 561 -2.66 2.87 21.54
C PRO A 561 -2.51 1.34 21.70
N ASN A 562 -2.83 0.57 20.66
CA ASN A 562 -2.82 -0.89 20.69
C ASN A 562 -1.50 -1.53 20.22
N LEU A 563 -0.57 -0.76 19.66
CA LEU A 563 0.76 -1.29 19.35
C LEU A 563 1.55 -1.49 20.65
N TYR A 564 2.19 -2.66 20.78
CA TYR A 564 3.16 -2.87 21.85
C TYR A 564 4.33 -1.89 21.70
N ASN A 565 4.92 -1.50 22.82
CA ASN A 565 5.97 -0.48 22.96
C ASN A 565 5.73 0.91 22.35
N ALA A 566 4.54 1.24 21.82
CA ALA A 566 4.28 2.52 21.12
C ALA A 566 4.76 3.80 21.84
N VAL A 567 4.73 3.82 23.18
CA VAL A 567 5.22 4.95 24.02
C VAL A 567 6.75 5.06 24.08
N ASN A 568 7.48 3.99 23.78
CA ASN A 568 8.95 3.87 23.76
C ASN A 568 9.43 3.44 22.35
N SER A 569 8.72 3.86 21.32
CA SER A 569 8.93 3.48 19.91
C SER A 569 10.00 4.32 19.21
N GLY A 570 10.37 5.46 19.79
CA GLY A 570 11.27 6.43 19.17
C GLY A 570 12.73 5.98 19.15
N PHE A 571 13.48 6.48 18.18
CA PHE A 571 14.93 6.32 18.11
C PHE A 571 15.63 7.57 17.58
N SER A 572 16.90 7.71 17.92
CA SER A 572 17.83 8.65 17.32
C SER A 572 19.22 8.00 17.28
N VAL A 573 19.78 7.85 16.08
CA VAL A 573 21.06 7.15 15.83
C VAL A 573 21.96 7.97 14.93
N SER A 574 23.27 7.69 14.97
CA SER A 574 24.28 8.40 14.18
C SER A 574 25.28 7.40 13.57
N PHE A 575 25.28 7.28 12.25
CA PHE A 575 26.23 6.46 11.51
C PHE A 575 27.45 7.29 11.07
N ASP A 576 28.65 6.89 11.45
CA ASP A 576 29.89 7.55 10.99
C ASP A 576 30.30 7.04 9.60
N LEU A 577 29.82 7.72 8.57
CA LEU A 577 30.02 7.41 7.15
C LEU A 577 31.49 7.36 6.71
N SER A 578 32.41 7.90 7.52
CA SER A 578 33.86 7.75 7.28
C SER A 578 34.36 6.33 7.55
N LYS A 579 33.67 5.58 8.42
CA LYS A 579 34.01 4.20 8.81
C LYS A 579 33.19 3.14 8.06
N LEU A 580 32.14 3.55 7.34
CA LEU A 580 31.27 2.66 6.58
C LEU A 580 31.63 2.66 5.10
N ASN A 581 31.20 1.60 4.39
CA ASN A 581 31.25 1.49 2.93
C ASN A 581 30.17 2.34 2.24
N PHE A 582 29.95 3.56 2.73
CA PHE A 582 29.04 4.55 2.13
C PHE A 582 29.64 5.11 0.84
N VAL A 583 28.81 5.18 -0.20
CA VAL A 583 29.13 5.77 -1.50
C VAL A 583 28.14 6.91 -1.75
N ALA A 584 28.64 8.14 -1.87
CA ALA A 584 27.79 9.29 -2.19
C ALA A 584 27.11 9.11 -3.56
N GLY A 585 25.86 9.58 -3.68
CA GLY A 585 24.99 9.38 -4.83
C GLY A 585 24.25 8.04 -4.89
N HIS A 586 24.57 7.07 -4.02
CA HIS A 586 23.76 5.85 -3.88
C HIS A 586 22.42 6.13 -3.16
N ASN A 587 21.45 5.25 -3.40
CA ASN A 587 20.16 5.29 -2.71
C ASN A 587 20.25 4.45 -1.44
N LEU A 588 20.28 5.11 -0.28
CA LEU A 588 20.23 4.43 1.00
C LEU A 588 18.77 4.22 1.43
N GLN A 589 18.51 3.14 2.16
CA GLN A 589 17.28 2.92 2.90
C GLN A 589 17.63 2.64 4.36
N VAL A 590 16.79 3.15 5.26
CA VAL A 590 16.83 2.82 6.69
C VAL A 590 15.87 1.66 6.92
N VAL A 591 16.34 0.58 7.54
CA VAL A 591 15.50 -0.49 8.05
C VAL A 591 15.39 -0.33 9.56
N MET A 592 14.18 -0.25 10.07
CA MET A 592 13.87 -0.26 11.50
C MET A 592 13.47 -1.69 11.84
N ARG A 593 14.15 -2.32 12.81
CA ARG A 593 14.07 -3.76 13.06
C ARG A 593 13.87 -4.05 14.54
N TYR A 594 12.87 -4.87 14.86
CA TYR A 594 12.86 -5.67 16.08
C TYR A 594 13.36 -7.09 15.78
N ALA A 595 14.18 -7.65 16.67
CA ALA A 595 14.87 -8.93 16.48
C ALA A 595 14.84 -9.79 17.76
N THR A 596 14.85 -11.12 17.62
CA THR A 596 14.97 -12.05 18.76
C THR A 596 16.40 -12.15 19.29
N ASN A 597 17.41 -11.97 18.45
CA ASN A 597 18.81 -12.19 18.81
C ASN A 597 19.54 -10.88 19.13
N SER A 598 20.54 -10.96 20.01
CA SER A 598 21.24 -9.81 20.59
C SER A 598 22.13 -9.02 19.63
N ASP A 599 22.33 -9.54 18.42
CA ASP A 599 23.06 -8.98 17.28
C ASP A 599 22.16 -8.25 16.25
N GLY A 600 20.83 -8.38 16.38
CA GLY A 600 19.86 -7.88 15.40
C GLY A 600 19.46 -8.90 14.32
N GLU A 601 19.72 -10.19 14.55
CA GLU A 601 19.34 -11.32 13.69
C GLU A 601 18.26 -12.21 14.37
N GLY A 602 18.05 -13.43 13.86
CA GLY A 602 16.98 -14.33 14.31
C GLY A 602 15.64 -14.07 13.63
N ASP A 603 14.52 -14.32 14.33
CA ASP A 603 13.18 -13.88 13.90
C ASP A 603 13.06 -12.36 14.04
N ARG A 604 12.34 -11.73 13.12
CA ARG A 604 12.50 -10.31 12.79
C ARG A 604 11.22 -9.65 12.31
N ILE A 605 11.04 -8.40 12.74
CA ILE A 605 9.99 -7.50 12.28
C ILE A 605 10.69 -6.26 11.71
N ASP A 606 10.72 -6.15 10.39
CA ASP A 606 11.39 -5.05 9.67
C ASP A 606 10.38 -4.05 9.09
N ILE A 607 10.69 -2.75 9.17
CA ILE A 607 10.05 -1.70 8.36
C ILE A 607 11.11 -0.97 7.57
N TRP A 608 10.88 -0.90 6.26
CA TRP A 608 11.75 -0.25 5.29
C TRP A 608 11.24 1.16 5.01
N SER A 609 12.08 2.15 5.28
CA SER A 609 11.84 3.54 4.88
C SER A 609 12.01 3.76 3.37
N GLY A 610 11.64 4.95 2.90
CA GLY A 610 11.91 5.41 1.54
C GLY A 610 13.40 5.53 1.21
N LYS A 611 13.71 5.84 -0.04
CA LYS A 611 15.09 5.98 -0.53
C LYS A 611 15.62 7.40 -0.31
N TYR A 612 16.75 7.51 0.39
CA TYR A 612 17.50 8.74 0.61
C TYR A 612 18.69 8.78 -0.34
N ASN A 613 18.87 9.88 -1.08
CA ASN A 613 20.00 10.07 -1.98
C ASN A 613 20.83 11.28 -1.52
N PHE A 614 22.09 11.05 -1.19
CA PHE A 614 23.02 12.07 -0.70
C PHE A 614 24.02 12.42 -1.80
N ASN A 615 23.69 13.45 -2.58
CA ASN A 615 24.40 13.88 -3.79
C ASN A 615 24.63 15.39 -3.87
N GLY A 616 24.63 16.07 -2.71
CA GLY A 616 24.82 17.52 -2.63
C GLY A 616 26.11 17.98 -3.28
N ASN A 617 26.08 19.17 -3.91
CA ASN A 617 27.22 19.79 -4.57
C ASN A 617 27.00 21.31 -4.72
N GLU A 618 27.61 22.11 -3.86
CA GLU A 618 27.62 23.57 -3.94
C GLU A 618 29.04 24.13 -3.71
N ALA A 619 29.38 25.21 -4.40
CA ALA A 619 30.61 25.97 -4.14
C ALA A 619 30.36 27.47 -4.31
N VAL A 620 31.12 28.29 -3.58
CA VAL A 620 31.13 29.75 -3.71
C VAL A 620 32.58 30.24 -3.65
N ILE A 621 32.91 31.20 -4.51
CA ILE A 621 34.15 31.96 -4.43
C ILE A 621 33.86 33.23 -3.63
N ASP A 622 34.26 33.25 -2.35
CA ASP A 622 34.05 34.38 -1.45
C ASP A 622 34.92 35.60 -1.86
N THR A 623 36.04 35.37 -2.53
CA THR A 623 36.93 36.41 -3.07
C THR A 623 37.80 35.86 -4.19
N ALA A 624 37.96 36.64 -5.26
CA ALA A 624 39.04 36.47 -6.25
C ALA A 624 39.58 37.86 -6.61
N LYS A 625 40.83 38.15 -6.23
CA LYS A 625 41.46 39.48 -6.38
C LYS A 625 42.95 39.36 -6.67
N LEU A 626 43.52 40.36 -7.32
CA LEU A 626 44.97 40.51 -7.36
C LEU A 626 45.48 41.01 -6.00
N GLU A 627 46.66 40.54 -5.59
CA GLU A 627 47.43 41.10 -4.48
C GLU A 627 48.89 41.21 -4.93
N GLY A 628 49.23 42.37 -5.52
CA GLY A 628 50.45 42.52 -6.29
C GLY A 628 50.52 41.47 -7.42
N THR A 629 51.61 40.70 -7.48
CA THR A 629 51.86 39.74 -8.56
C THR A 629 51.14 38.39 -8.40
N LYS A 630 50.22 38.27 -7.45
CA LYS A 630 49.43 37.05 -7.19
C LYS A 630 47.95 37.25 -7.49
N LEU A 631 47.26 36.19 -7.87
CA LEU A 631 45.80 36.09 -7.80
C LEU A 631 45.43 35.29 -6.54
N HIS A 632 44.85 35.98 -5.55
CA HIS A 632 44.37 35.40 -4.30
C HIS A 632 42.88 35.04 -4.45
N VAL A 633 42.57 33.76 -4.24
CA VAL A 633 41.23 33.18 -4.33
C VAL A 633 40.88 32.51 -3.00
N ILE A 634 39.76 32.90 -2.41
CA ILE A 634 39.18 32.29 -1.20
C ILE A 634 37.77 31.81 -1.54
N GLY A 635 37.39 30.64 -1.04
CA GLY A 635 36.04 30.12 -1.21
C GLY A 635 35.76 28.86 -0.40
N TRP A 636 34.72 28.15 -0.80
CA TRP A 636 34.39 26.83 -0.29
C TRP A 636 33.67 25.97 -1.34
N HIS A 637 33.79 24.65 -1.22
CA HIS A 637 33.11 23.65 -2.04
C HIS A 637 32.66 22.48 -1.16
N ALA A 638 31.37 22.42 -0.88
CA ALA A 638 30.76 21.38 -0.06
C ALA A 638 29.97 20.43 -0.98
N ALA A 639 30.39 19.16 -1.04
CA ALA A 639 29.80 18.15 -1.90
C ALA A 639 29.91 16.76 -1.27
N ASP A 640 28.81 15.99 -1.28
CA ASP A 640 28.80 14.61 -0.76
C ASP A 640 29.77 13.71 -1.54
N ALA A 641 29.93 13.99 -2.85
CA ALA A 641 30.86 13.32 -3.74
C ALA A 641 32.31 13.27 -3.21
N SER A 642 32.72 14.20 -2.35
CA SER A 642 34.04 14.22 -1.69
C SER A 642 34.34 12.97 -0.84
N ARG A 643 33.31 12.20 -0.41
CA ARG A 643 33.46 10.87 0.22
C ARG A 643 34.12 9.85 -0.73
N ASN A 644 33.83 9.97 -2.02
CA ASN A 644 34.26 9.05 -3.08
C ASN A 644 35.47 9.63 -3.84
N GLN A 645 35.45 10.95 -4.04
CA GLN A 645 36.39 11.74 -4.84
C GLN A 645 37.30 12.56 -3.92
N THR A 646 38.28 11.91 -3.30
CA THR A 646 38.99 12.47 -2.13
C THR A 646 40.03 13.56 -2.43
N ASN A 647 40.21 13.96 -3.70
CA ASN A 647 41.20 14.96 -4.11
C ASN A 647 40.53 16.29 -4.49
N PRO A 648 40.47 17.29 -3.59
CA PRO A 648 40.01 18.65 -3.91
C PRO A 648 41.03 19.44 -4.74
N TYR A 649 40.62 20.08 -5.83
CA TYR A 649 41.46 20.98 -6.63
C TYR A 649 40.79 22.33 -6.87
N ILE A 650 41.60 23.39 -6.87
CA ILE A 650 41.24 24.71 -7.38
C ILE A 650 42.01 24.95 -8.67
N ILE A 651 41.28 25.29 -9.73
CA ILE A 651 41.80 25.40 -11.09
C ILE A 651 41.56 26.81 -11.61
N LEU A 652 42.60 27.47 -12.09
CA LEU A 652 42.52 28.74 -12.81
C LEU A 652 42.37 28.45 -14.31
N TYR A 653 41.19 28.71 -14.85
CA TYR A 653 40.86 28.48 -16.26
C TYR A 653 40.75 29.81 -17.03
N ASP A 654 41.50 29.93 -18.12
CA ASP A 654 41.38 31.03 -19.08
C ASP A 654 40.31 30.66 -20.11
N LYS A 655 39.13 31.25 -19.91
CA LYS A 655 37.94 31.07 -20.75
C LYS A 655 38.10 31.77 -22.09
N THR A 656 38.92 32.81 -22.21
CA THR A 656 39.21 33.48 -23.49
C THR A 656 40.14 32.63 -24.37
N ALA A 657 41.12 31.96 -23.79
CA ALA A 657 42.00 31.03 -24.49
C ALA A 657 41.48 29.57 -24.53
N GLY A 658 40.37 29.27 -23.85
CA GLY A 658 39.74 27.94 -23.82
C GLY A 658 40.57 26.86 -23.12
N ARG A 659 41.41 27.23 -22.14
CA ARG A 659 42.38 26.31 -21.52
C ARG A 659 42.57 26.54 -20.03
N GLU A 660 43.00 25.51 -19.33
CA GLU A 660 43.58 25.65 -18.01
C GLU A 660 44.91 26.41 -18.06
N ILE A 661 45.15 27.23 -17.03
CA ILE A 661 46.43 27.94 -16.79
C ILE A 661 47.18 27.33 -15.62
N ALA A 662 46.49 26.93 -14.56
CA ALA A 662 47.07 26.27 -13.38
C ALA A 662 46.03 25.46 -12.60
N ARG A 663 46.50 24.43 -11.87
CA ARG A 663 45.75 23.75 -10.81
C ARG A 663 46.59 23.64 -9.54
N ILE A 664 45.93 23.56 -8.39
CA ILE A 664 46.52 23.20 -7.11
C ILE A 664 45.54 22.34 -6.32
N LYS A 665 46.06 21.32 -5.61
CA LYS A 665 45.25 20.50 -4.69
C LYS A 665 45.07 21.28 -3.37
N VAL A 666 43.88 21.25 -2.77
CA VAL A 666 43.62 22.06 -1.57
C VAL A 666 44.47 21.55 -0.39
N GLY A 667 45.29 22.45 0.17
CA GLY A 667 46.28 22.14 1.20
C GLY A 667 47.71 21.90 0.70
N ASP A 668 47.92 21.76 -0.61
CA ASP A 668 49.24 21.51 -1.21
C ASP A 668 49.94 22.81 -1.68
N ARG A 669 51.21 22.67 -2.07
CA ARG A 669 52.01 23.71 -2.74
C ARG A 669 52.72 23.13 -3.96
N ASN A 670 52.74 23.88 -5.05
CA ASN A 670 53.64 23.63 -6.18
C ASN A 670 54.49 24.88 -6.50
N ASP A 671 55.08 24.93 -7.69
CA ASP A 671 55.92 26.02 -8.17
C ASP A 671 55.12 27.30 -8.51
N VAL A 672 53.90 27.14 -9.03
CA VAL A 672 53.02 28.24 -9.49
C VAL A 672 51.93 28.65 -8.50
N ALA A 673 51.67 27.86 -7.45
CA ALA A 673 50.57 28.10 -6.51
C ALA A 673 50.81 27.53 -5.10
N THR A 674 50.17 28.17 -4.12
CA THR A 674 50.06 27.70 -2.73
C THR A 674 48.60 27.62 -2.33
N SER A 675 48.19 26.54 -1.67
CA SER A 675 46.84 26.37 -1.11
C SER A 675 46.86 25.99 0.37
N LYS A 676 45.79 26.34 1.08
CA LYS A 676 45.47 25.88 2.44
C LYS A 676 44.03 25.37 2.47
N LEU A 677 43.79 24.30 3.23
CA LEU A 677 42.45 23.92 3.67
C LEU A 677 41.96 24.94 4.72
N VAL A 678 40.71 25.37 4.61
CA VAL A 678 40.07 26.30 5.56
C VAL A 678 38.83 25.64 6.15
N MET A 679 38.72 25.65 7.48
CA MET A 679 37.56 25.10 8.19
C MET A 679 36.36 26.06 8.07
N ARG A 680 35.15 25.51 7.85
CA ARG A 680 33.93 26.25 7.49
C ARG A 680 32.72 25.80 8.30
N SER A 681 32.77 26.07 9.60
CA SER A 681 31.66 25.82 10.52
C SER A 681 30.41 26.69 10.25
N ASP A 682 30.56 27.76 9.46
CA ASP A 682 29.47 28.53 8.87
C ASP A 682 28.73 27.74 7.77
N VAL A 683 29.47 27.04 6.90
CA VAL A 683 28.91 26.16 5.86
C VAL A 683 28.31 24.91 6.51
N GLN A 684 29.01 24.28 7.46
CA GLN A 684 28.50 23.11 8.22
C GLN A 684 27.14 23.35 8.88
N ARG A 685 26.92 24.54 9.48
CA ARG A 685 25.66 24.91 10.13
C ARG A 685 24.50 25.14 9.13
N LEU A 686 24.80 25.34 7.85
CA LEU A 686 23.82 25.69 6.80
C LEU A 686 23.66 24.61 5.73
N LYS A 687 24.56 23.62 5.67
CA LYS A 687 24.65 22.61 4.60
C LYS A 687 24.88 21.21 5.17
N ASN A 688 23.89 20.36 5.00
CA ASN A 688 23.91 18.96 5.42
C ASN A 688 24.72 18.08 4.43
N TYR A 689 25.99 18.41 4.20
CA TYR A 689 26.89 17.73 3.24
C TYR A 689 28.12 17.13 3.92
N TYR A 690 28.63 16.02 3.37
CA TYR A 690 29.68 15.18 3.99
C TYR A 690 30.94 15.93 4.44
N ASN A 691 31.38 16.93 3.67
CA ASN A 691 32.59 17.72 3.93
C ASN A 691 32.31 19.18 4.29
N ALA A 692 31.09 19.56 4.69
CA ALA A 692 30.72 20.98 4.81
C ALA A 692 31.67 21.80 5.73
N ASP A 693 32.10 21.26 6.88
CA ASP A 693 33.11 21.88 7.75
C ASP A 693 34.54 21.89 7.15
N LYS A 694 34.85 21.01 6.19
CA LYS A 694 36.15 20.88 5.50
C LYS A 694 36.05 21.27 4.02
N SER A 695 35.18 22.22 3.72
CA SER A 695 34.88 22.68 2.35
C SER A 695 35.73 23.87 1.90
N GLY A 696 36.32 24.62 2.83
CA GLY A 696 36.96 25.90 2.54
C GLY A 696 38.36 25.77 1.96
N PHE A 697 38.75 26.78 1.16
CA PHE A 697 40.09 26.91 0.60
C PHE A 697 40.55 28.37 0.57
N ASP A 698 41.86 28.53 0.74
CA ASP A 698 42.66 29.73 0.54
C ASP A 698 43.72 29.34 -0.50
N VAL A 699 43.83 30.11 -1.59
CA VAL A 699 44.73 29.84 -2.72
C VAL A 699 45.37 31.13 -3.20
N GLU A 700 46.69 31.09 -3.40
CA GLU A 700 47.44 32.11 -4.13
C GLU A 700 48.05 31.49 -5.40
N PHE A 701 47.71 32.03 -6.57
CA PHE A 701 48.41 31.74 -7.83
C PHE A 701 49.48 32.81 -8.11
N ASP A 702 50.73 32.39 -8.33
CA ASP A 702 51.86 33.27 -8.69
C ASP A 702 51.82 33.58 -10.19
N LEU A 703 51.27 34.74 -10.54
CA LEU A 703 51.07 35.13 -11.93
C LEU A 703 52.40 35.44 -12.64
N THR A 704 53.52 35.57 -11.94
CA THR A 704 54.83 35.82 -12.57
C THR A 704 55.35 34.61 -13.37
N LYS A 705 54.88 33.40 -13.02
CA LYS A 705 55.25 32.11 -13.63
C LYS A 705 54.19 31.58 -14.59
N LEU A 706 52.99 32.17 -14.59
CA LEU A 706 51.85 31.69 -15.37
C LEU A 706 51.68 32.46 -16.67
N ASN A 707 51.13 31.79 -17.68
CA ASN A 707 50.75 32.41 -18.96
C ASN A 707 49.44 33.23 -18.85
N PHE A 708 49.33 34.03 -17.79
CA PHE A 708 48.19 34.90 -17.50
C PHE A 708 48.24 36.16 -18.38
N VAL A 709 47.13 36.47 -19.03
CA VAL A 709 46.92 37.66 -19.85
C VAL A 709 45.88 38.57 -19.21
N ALA A 710 46.22 39.84 -18.99
CA ALA A 710 45.29 40.83 -18.48
C ALA A 710 44.15 41.08 -19.49
N GLY A 711 42.94 41.31 -18.99
CA GLY A 711 41.72 41.51 -19.80
C GLY A 711 41.07 40.25 -20.39
N HIS A 712 41.69 39.07 -20.28
CA HIS A 712 41.02 37.80 -20.55
C HIS A 712 39.91 37.52 -19.52
N GLU A 713 38.98 36.64 -19.91
CA GLU A 713 37.97 36.06 -19.02
C GLU A 713 38.55 34.85 -18.28
N TYR A 714 38.54 34.91 -16.95
CA TYR A 714 38.95 33.79 -16.10
C TYR A 714 37.76 33.21 -15.35
N GLN A 715 37.79 31.91 -15.13
CA GLN A 715 36.92 31.22 -14.18
C GLN A 715 37.77 30.40 -13.23
N ILE A 716 37.30 30.28 -11.98
CA ILE A 716 37.81 29.33 -11.01
C ILE A 716 36.92 28.09 -11.08
N VAL A 717 37.52 26.93 -11.31
CA VAL A 717 36.83 25.65 -11.13
C VAL A 717 37.25 25.08 -9.78
N SER A 718 36.27 24.83 -8.91
CA SER A 718 36.48 23.99 -7.74
C SER A 718 36.04 22.57 -8.08
N ARG A 719 36.88 21.59 -7.77
CA ARG A 719 36.74 20.20 -8.21
C ARG A 719 36.99 19.24 -7.06
N TYR A 720 36.17 18.20 -6.94
CA TYR A 720 36.58 16.94 -6.30
C TYR A 720 36.90 15.89 -7.38
N SER A 721 37.92 15.06 -7.16
CA SER A 721 38.39 14.01 -8.09
C SER A 721 38.76 12.72 -7.35
N ASP A 722 38.43 11.56 -7.91
CA ASP A 722 38.92 10.26 -7.41
C ASP A 722 40.42 10.07 -7.68
N ALA A 723 40.91 10.51 -8.84
CA ALA A 723 42.32 10.44 -9.22
C ALA A 723 43.17 11.56 -8.60
N THR A 724 44.41 11.21 -8.24
CA THR A 724 45.44 12.06 -7.61
C THR A 724 46.09 13.10 -8.53
N ASN A 725 45.67 13.17 -9.80
CA ASN A 725 46.04 14.21 -10.76
C ASN A 725 44.91 15.22 -11.03
N GLY A 726 43.69 14.96 -10.54
CA GLY A 726 42.51 15.78 -10.78
C GLY A 726 41.75 15.52 -12.09
N GLU A 727 42.11 14.49 -12.88
CA GLU A 727 41.50 14.16 -14.18
C GLU A 727 40.69 12.85 -14.22
N GLY A 728 40.34 12.28 -13.05
CA GLY A 728 39.49 11.10 -12.97
C GLY A 728 37.98 11.42 -12.98
N HIS A 729 37.16 10.57 -12.37
CA HIS A 729 35.75 10.90 -12.13
C HIS A 729 35.68 12.05 -11.14
N ARG A 730 34.94 13.10 -11.52
CA ARG A 730 35.03 14.39 -10.85
C ARG A 730 33.72 15.13 -10.76
N THR A 731 33.60 15.96 -9.73
CA THR A 731 32.48 16.84 -9.47
C THR A 731 33.00 18.27 -9.47
N ASP A 732 32.70 18.99 -10.56
CA ASP A 732 33.15 20.37 -10.81
C ASP A 732 32.05 21.38 -10.47
N VAL A 733 32.43 22.51 -9.88
CA VAL A 733 31.61 23.74 -9.80
C VAL A 733 32.43 24.89 -10.37
N TRP A 734 31.83 25.63 -11.30
CA TRP A 734 32.47 26.72 -12.04
C TRP A 734 31.99 28.06 -11.49
N SER A 735 32.93 28.98 -11.22
CA SER A 735 32.62 30.35 -10.79
C SER A 735 31.98 31.21 -11.88
N ASP A 736 31.47 32.37 -11.48
CA ASP A 736 31.30 33.50 -12.39
C ASP A 736 32.64 33.93 -13.03
N VAL A 737 32.56 34.77 -14.07
CA VAL A 737 33.72 35.24 -14.83
C VAL A 737 34.39 36.44 -14.16
N TYR A 738 35.70 36.35 -13.96
CA TYR A 738 36.57 37.44 -13.51
C TYR A 738 37.31 38.08 -14.69
N LYS A 739 37.48 39.41 -14.65
CA LYS A 739 38.30 40.20 -15.58
C LYS A 739 39.20 41.15 -14.78
N PHE A 740 40.45 41.25 -15.21
CA PHE A 740 41.46 42.08 -14.57
C PHE A 740 41.97 43.11 -15.59
N THR A 741 41.45 44.32 -15.48
CA THR A 741 41.63 45.43 -16.45
C THR A 741 41.82 46.79 -15.75
N ALA A 742 42.27 46.80 -14.49
CA ALA A 742 42.47 48.04 -13.77
C ALA A 742 43.60 48.87 -14.42
N ASN A 743 43.40 50.19 -14.48
CA ASN A 743 44.33 51.17 -15.03
C ASN A 743 44.13 52.50 -14.29
N ALA A 744 45.07 52.87 -13.42
CA ALA A 744 45.02 54.08 -12.60
C ALA A 744 46.41 54.71 -12.49
N GLY A 745 46.47 56.04 -12.42
CA GLY A 745 47.74 56.76 -12.31
C GLY A 745 47.57 58.16 -11.72
N HIS A 746 48.70 58.82 -11.49
CA HIS A 746 48.76 60.22 -11.10
C HIS A 746 50.10 60.85 -11.49
N LEU A 747 50.10 62.18 -11.63
CA LEU A 747 51.29 63.00 -11.84
C LEU A 747 51.49 63.86 -10.59
N ASP A 748 52.46 63.50 -9.76
CA ASP A 748 52.66 64.09 -8.42
C ASP A 748 53.40 65.43 -8.48
N THR A 749 54.45 65.55 -9.31
CA THR A 749 55.15 66.83 -9.53
C THR A 749 55.62 67.00 -10.96
N VAL A 750 55.68 68.26 -11.39
CA VAL A 750 56.31 68.72 -12.63
C VAL A 750 57.27 69.85 -12.25
N LYS A 751 58.52 69.79 -12.72
CA LYS A 751 59.57 70.77 -12.41
C LYS A 751 60.38 71.10 -13.66
N ALA A 752 60.13 72.26 -14.23
CA ALA A 752 60.88 72.80 -15.37
C ALA A 752 62.20 73.44 -14.90
N ASN A 753 63.30 73.14 -15.59
CA ASN A 753 64.58 73.81 -15.39
C ASN A 753 64.99 74.52 -16.70
N TYR A 754 64.69 75.81 -16.76
CA TYR A 754 64.96 76.70 -17.89
C TYR A 754 66.45 76.94 -18.19
N GLN A 755 67.35 76.73 -17.22
CA GLN A 755 68.80 76.84 -17.44
C GLN A 755 69.37 75.59 -18.10
N LYS A 756 68.78 74.40 -17.83
CA LYS A 756 69.26 73.10 -18.31
C LYS A 756 68.41 72.50 -19.44
N ASN A 757 67.38 73.22 -19.91
CA ASN A 757 66.41 72.75 -20.90
C ASN A 757 65.91 71.33 -20.57
N SER A 758 65.45 71.14 -19.34
CA SER A 758 65.04 69.83 -18.83
C SER A 758 63.77 69.89 -17.99
N LEU A 759 62.89 68.90 -18.17
CA LEU A 759 61.64 68.77 -17.42
C LEU A 759 61.68 67.49 -16.56
N THR A 760 61.68 67.65 -15.25
CA THR A 760 61.54 66.53 -14.30
C THR A 760 60.07 66.31 -13.98
N VAL A 761 59.63 65.06 -14.04
CA VAL A 761 58.26 64.63 -13.71
C VAL A 761 58.28 63.41 -12.79
N THR A 762 57.42 63.42 -11.77
CA THR A 762 57.28 62.32 -10.80
C THR A 762 55.82 61.93 -10.66
N GLY A 763 55.54 60.65 -10.42
CA GLY A 763 54.17 60.17 -10.29
C GLY A 763 54.09 58.67 -10.08
N TRP A 764 52.96 58.08 -10.46
CA TRP A 764 52.75 56.63 -10.48
C TRP A 764 51.73 56.20 -11.55
N HIS A 765 51.84 54.94 -11.97
CA HIS A 765 50.90 54.27 -12.87
C HIS A 765 50.82 52.78 -12.53
N ALA A 766 49.66 52.37 -12.03
CA ALA A 766 49.30 51.00 -11.71
C ALA A 766 48.28 50.50 -12.76
N ALA A 767 48.63 49.45 -13.50
CA ALA A 767 47.74 48.83 -14.47
C ALA A 767 47.97 47.32 -14.56
N ASP A 768 46.89 46.53 -14.57
CA ASP A 768 46.97 45.06 -14.65
C ASP A 768 47.70 44.58 -15.90
N ALA A 769 47.54 45.32 -17.00
CA ALA A 769 48.18 45.07 -18.29
C ALA A 769 49.72 45.02 -18.23
N SER A 770 50.35 45.63 -17.22
CA SER A 770 51.80 45.60 -17.03
C SER A 770 52.39 44.19 -16.85
N ILE A 771 51.58 43.18 -16.49
CA ILE A 771 52.01 41.77 -16.45
C ILE A 771 52.48 41.26 -17.82
N ASN A 772 51.82 41.67 -18.91
CA ASN A 772 52.19 41.32 -20.29
C ASN A 772 52.97 42.47 -20.96
N GLN A 773 52.70 43.71 -20.58
CA GLN A 773 53.24 44.93 -21.17
C GLN A 773 54.47 45.44 -20.39
N LYS A 774 55.51 44.61 -20.32
CA LYS A 774 56.65 44.79 -19.38
C LYS A 774 57.58 45.99 -19.66
N ASN A 775 57.38 46.75 -20.73
CA ASN A 775 58.23 47.92 -21.07
C ASN A 775 57.51 49.21 -20.66
N ALA A 776 58.08 49.97 -19.73
CA ALA A 776 57.45 51.17 -19.17
C ALA A 776 58.07 52.47 -19.72
N PHE A 777 57.24 53.44 -20.10
CA PHE A 777 57.64 54.72 -20.71
C PHE A 777 56.92 55.91 -20.07
N ILE A 778 57.64 57.01 -19.90
CA ILE A 778 57.08 58.34 -19.69
C ILE A 778 57.21 59.11 -21.00
N ILE A 779 56.11 59.68 -21.48
CA ILE A 779 56.03 60.43 -22.74
C ILE A 779 55.58 61.85 -22.44
N LEU A 780 56.31 62.83 -22.96
CA LEU A 780 55.90 64.24 -22.94
C LEU A 780 55.13 64.54 -24.23
N TYR A 781 53.85 64.88 -24.11
CA TYR A 781 52.94 65.13 -25.22
C TYR A 781 52.44 66.58 -25.18
N ASP A 782 52.44 67.24 -26.33
CA ASP A 782 51.84 68.57 -26.51
C ASP A 782 50.44 68.42 -27.11
N ALA A 783 49.43 68.63 -26.27
CA ALA A 783 48.03 68.62 -26.69
C ALA A 783 47.65 69.87 -27.52
N THR A 784 48.51 70.89 -27.59
CA THR A 784 48.32 72.09 -28.42
C THR A 784 48.60 71.78 -29.90
N THR A 785 49.65 71.01 -30.19
CA THR A 785 50.02 70.62 -31.56
C THR A 785 49.61 69.18 -31.93
N GLY A 786 49.12 68.40 -30.96
CA GLY A 786 48.73 67.00 -31.14
C GLY A 786 49.92 66.06 -31.36
N ARG A 787 51.09 66.39 -30.78
CA ARG A 787 52.36 65.70 -31.04
C ARG A 787 53.06 65.24 -29.78
N GLU A 788 53.68 64.08 -29.88
CA GLU A 788 54.73 63.68 -28.93
C GLU A 788 55.96 64.58 -29.11
N ILE A 789 56.49 65.09 -28.00
CA ILE A 789 57.75 65.85 -27.96
C ILE A 789 58.92 64.89 -27.77
N THR A 790 58.79 63.94 -26.83
CA THR A 790 59.82 62.96 -26.49
C THR A 790 59.25 61.85 -25.60
N ARG A 791 59.91 60.68 -25.60
CA ARG A 791 59.65 59.55 -24.71
C ARG A 791 60.93 59.09 -24.02
N GLN A 792 60.79 58.56 -22.81
CA GLN A 792 61.89 57.94 -22.07
C GLN A 792 61.40 56.67 -21.37
N ALA A 793 62.12 55.57 -21.59
CA ALA A 793 61.90 54.32 -20.85
C ALA A 793 62.34 54.48 -19.38
N TYR A 794 61.63 53.80 -18.47
CA TYR A 794 61.95 53.81 -17.05
C TYR A 794 61.76 52.42 -16.41
N VAL A 795 62.37 52.22 -15.25
CA VAL A 795 62.10 51.08 -14.37
C VAL A 795 61.15 51.57 -13.27
N PRO A 796 59.95 50.98 -13.10
CA PRO A 796 59.01 51.40 -12.05
C PRO A 796 59.59 51.26 -10.64
N THR A 797 59.34 52.26 -9.80
CA THR A 797 59.83 52.31 -8.42
C THR A 797 58.73 51.99 -7.40
N GLN A 798 59.12 51.67 -6.16
CA GLN A 798 58.18 51.31 -5.11
C GLN A 798 57.30 52.48 -4.65
N ARG A 799 56.01 52.19 -4.42
CA ARG A 799 54.97 53.10 -3.92
C ARG A 799 54.08 52.40 -2.87
N PRO A 800 54.54 52.30 -1.61
CA PRO A 800 53.75 51.72 -0.50
C PRO A 800 52.48 52.52 -0.16
N ASP A 801 52.38 53.76 -0.64
CA ASP A 801 51.19 54.61 -0.60
C ASP A 801 50.15 54.19 -1.66
N VAL A 802 50.57 53.90 -2.88
CA VAL A 802 49.68 53.54 -4.00
C VAL A 802 49.01 52.19 -3.75
N VAL A 803 49.76 51.15 -3.34
CA VAL A 803 49.19 49.83 -3.02
C VAL A 803 48.22 49.88 -1.82
N ARG A 804 48.34 50.87 -0.93
CA ARG A 804 47.38 51.05 0.18
C ARG A 804 46.00 51.52 -0.29
N VAL A 805 45.95 52.26 -1.39
CA VAL A 805 44.71 52.79 -2.00
C VAL A 805 44.20 51.86 -3.11
N TYR A 806 45.11 51.23 -3.84
CA TYR A 806 44.84 50.35 -4.98
C TYR A 806 45.49 48.95 -4.79
N PRO A 807 45.14 48.20 -3.73
CA PRO A 807 45.78 46.91 -3.43
C PRO A 807 45.57 45.86 -4.53
N ASN A 808 44.46 45.96 -5.25
CA ASN A 808 43.99 44.96 -6.21
C ASN A 808 44.45 45.22 -7.66
N ILE A 809 45.59 45.90 -7.87
CA ILE A 809 46.18 46.14 -9.20
C ILE A 809 47.57 45.51 -9.27
N TYR A 810 47.86 44.74 -10.33
CA TYR A 810 49.04 43.86 -10.43
C TYR A 810 50.37 44.51 -9.99
N ASN A 811 50.69 45.70 -10.50
CA ASN A 811 51.94 46.40 -10.20
C ASN A 811 51.77 47.56 -9.20
N ALA A 812 50.70 47.63 -8.41
CA ALA A 812 50.45 48.79 -7.53
C ALA A 812 51.65 49.15 -6.63
N VAL A 813 52.36 48.14 -6.12
CA VAL A 813 53.61 48.30 -5.36
C VAL A 813 54.72 48.92 -6.21
N ASN A 814 54.91 48.47 -7.46
CA ASN A 814 55.95 48.91 -8.38
C ASN A 814 55.33 49.76 -9.50
N SER A 815 54.77 50.90 -9.11
CA SER A 815 54.01 51.80 -9.98
C SER A 815 54.68 53.17 -10.16
N GLY A 816 55.65 53.53 -9.33
CA GLY A 816 56.23 54.88 -9.27
C GLY A 816 57.14 55.21 -10.45
N PHE A 817 57.26 56.50 -10.75
CA PHE A 817 58.26 57.02 -11.69
C PHE A 817 58.87 58.35 -11.23
N ASN A 818 60.12 58.56 -11.61
CA ASN A 818 60.84 59.84 -11.53
C ASN A 818 61.73 59.93 -12.77
N VAL A 819 61.35 60.77 -13.72
CA VAL A 819 62.01 60.89 -15.03
C VAL A 819 62.34 62.35 -15.30
N THR A 820 63.53 62.60 -15.85
CA THR A 820 63.96 63.94 -16.28
C THR A 820 64.27 63.92 -17.76
N PHE A 821 63.33 64.44 -18.55
CA PHE A 821 63.55 64.70 -19.96
C PHE A 821 64.63 65.77 -20.11
N LYS A 822 65.72 65.44 -20.80
CA LYS A 822 66.81 66.38 -21.13
C LYS A 822 66.62 66.92 -22.55
N ASN A 823 67.23 68.06 -22.83
CA ASN A 823 67.24 68.71 -24.15
C ASN A 823 65.84 69.08 -24.68
N VAL A 824 64.86 69.28 -23.78
CA VAL A 824 63.53 69.79 -24.12
C VAL A 824 63.61 71.31 -24.22
N ASN A 825 63.26 71.87 -25.38
CA ASN A 825 63.23 73.33 -25.55
C ASN A 825 62.00 73.92 -24.85
N LEU A 826 62.14 74.20 -23.55
CA LEU A 826 61.07 74.70 -22.69
C LEU A 826 60.54 76.06 -23.17
N LYS A 827 61.38 76.90 -23.82
CA LYS A 827 60.97 78.20 -24.34
C LYS A 827 59.95 78.08 -25.49
N THR A 828 60.08 77.08 -26.36
CA THR A 828 59.12 76.81 -27.45
C THR A 828 57.88 76.03 -27.00
N LEU A 829 57.79 75.68 -25.72
CA LEU A 829 56.64 75.01 -25.10
C LEU A 829 55.98 75.86 -24.00
N ALA A 830 56.50 77.05 -23.74
CA ALA A 830 55.93 77.98 -22.77
C ALA A 830 54.49 78.34 -23.18
N GLY A 831 53.55 78.18 -22.25
CA GLY A 831 52.13 78.42 -22.52
C GLY A 831 51.39 77.31 -23.31
N HIS A 832 52.07 76.27 -23.81
CA HIS A 832 51.40 75.10 -24.42
C HIS A 832 50.64 74.27 -23.37
N ASN A 833 49.61 73.55 -23.79
CA ASN A 833 48.91 72.54 -22.99
C ASN A 833 49.69 71.21 -23.06
N LEU A 834 50.53 70.94 -22.07
CA LEU A 834 51.33 69.72 -22.00
C LEU A 834 50.64 68.63 -21.18
N GLN A 835 50.90 67.37 -21.53
CA GLN A 835 50.51 66.19 -20.75
C GLN A 835 51.69 65.23 -20.62
N VAL A 836 51.70 64.48 -19.52
CA VAL A 836 52.51 63.27 -19.39
C VAL A 836 51.62 62.08 -19.70
N VAL A 837 52.02 61.26 -20.67
CA VAL A 837 51.44 59.92 -20.86
C VAL A 837 52.38 58.93 -20.20
N VAL A 838 51.85 58.18 -19.23
CA VAL A 838 52.54 57.05 -18.60
C VAL A 838 52.05 55.79 -19.30
N ARG A 839 52.96 54.98 -19.82
CA ARG A 839 52.65 53.87 -20.72
C ARG A 839 53.34 52.58 -20.30
N TYR A 840 52.58 51.50 -20.23
CA TYR A 840 53.10 50.14 -20.34
C TYR A 840 52.94 49.66 -21.80
N SER A 841 53.91 48.93 -22.34
CA SER A 841 53.85 48.33 -23.67
C SER A 841 54.51 46.95 -23.73
N ASN A 842 54.00 46.06 -24.59
CA ASN A 842 54.63 44.75 -24.84
C ASN A 842 55.89 44.83 -25.74
N GLN A 843 56.15 45.96 -26.40
CA GLN A 843 57.33 46.16 -27.26
C GLN A 843 58.35 47.15 -26.65
N ARG A 844 59.64 46.90 -26.92
CA ARG A 844 60.79 47.72 -26.47
C ARG A 844 60.83 49.15 -27.04
N ASN A 845 59.99 49.47 -28.02
CA ASN A 845 59.84 50.81 -28.62
C ASN A 845 58.69 51.64 -28.01
N GLY A 846 57.77 51.03 -27.24
CA GLY A 846 56.57 51.66 -26.71
C GLY A 846 55.37 51.75 -27.68
N GLU A 847 55.44 51.14 -28.87
CA GLU A 847 54.41 51.23 -29.93
C GLU A 847 53.62 49.92 -30.16
N GLY A 848 53.89 48.87 -29.40
CA GLY A 848 53.08 47.64 -29.43
C GLY A 848 51.72 47.77 -28.73
N LEU A 849 51.12 46.62 -28.35
CA LEU A 849 49.97 46.62 -27.45
C LEU A 849 50.37 47.33 -26.15
N ARG A 850 49.57 48.32 -25.76
CA ARG A 850 49.92 49.29 -24.74
C ARG A 850 48.72 49.73 -23.92
N THR A 851 49.00 50.18 -22.71
CA THR A 851 48.02 50.71 -21.77
C THR A 851 48.57 52.01 -21.22
N ASP A 852 47.84 53.08 -21.51
CA ASP A 852 48.23 54.46 -21.22
C ASP A 852 47.41 55.00 -20.05
N TYR A 853 48.06 55.79 -19.19
CA TYR A 853 47.42 56.75 -18.31
C TYR A 853 47.84 58.17 -18.73
N TRP A 854 46.87 59.05 -18.92
CA TRP A 854 47.09 60.43 -19.35
C TRP A 854 46.95 61.36 -18.16
N SER A 855 47.97 62.17 -17.88
CA SER A 855 47.89 63.19 -16.83
C SER A 855 46.84 64.25 -17.15
N ARG A 856 46.42 65.01 -16.14
CA ARG A 856 45.80 66.32 -16.37
C ARG A 856 46.75 67.20 -17.19
N MET A 857 46.19 68.10 -17.98
CA MET A 857 46.97 69.11 -18.71
C MET A 857 47.63 70.07 -17.72
N PHE A 858 48.86 70.48 -18.03
CA PHE A 858 49.62 71.50 -17.30
C PHE A 858 50.33 72.43 -18.28
N LYS A 859 50.86 73.53 -17.74
CA LYS A 859 51.76 74.46 -18.44
C LYS A 859 53.08 74.55 -17.67
N ILE A 860 54.12 75.01 -18.34
CA ILE A 860 55.48 75.20 -17.81
C ILE A 860 55.94 76.65 -18.00
#